data_AF-A0A812H4Q3-F1
#
_entry.id   AF-A0A812H4Q3-F1
#
_cell.length_a   1.000
_cell.length_b   1.000
_cell.length_c   1.000
_cell.angle_alpha   90.00
_cell.angle_beta   90.00
_cell.angle_gamma   90.00
#
_symmetry.space_group_name_H-M   'P 1'
#
loop_
_entity.id
_entity.type
_entity.pdbx_description
1 polymer ?
#
loop_
_entity_poly.entity_id
_entity_poly.type
_entity_poly.pdbx_seq_one_letter_code
_entity_poly.pdbx_strand_id
1 'polypeptide(L)'
;MEEDLAAALALSMEPNQANQQVSPAAAAVATLQANTATLAEAGSIGVLSTLLNNLVKNPAEEKFRKVKLANPKISKALSCPGAEDLLLAAGFKKTAEHLEVPAERPAEQVKASAEEVLEALAALCGDFQLSAEFRAEGEVRCVVALKGGSVAFAGMDNLVHLCDPPNAGVRVLSGHQRRAGVDGVLALCRGDDSVDLVSAGRDGSIILWRNGEAVDTLKGHGENIQGTNVHVVSALGRTSDGHLISGGWDKTVRVWKGNQLPVIMTGHDIAINAVAGLDTGDVASGSGDQTIGIWRDGQKLRSIPAKQVVRALCACSGALVAAAGNDGVVRLWDTAAGQAVAERQVAESYVLALSRRETGELAAGTSDGQVFILAHEGTSLSQKGSFQVCAEVYGLGFLSNGDLAVACGDGSCSIWTRSPARAAPQVVREDFGARAAALAATRAPAMPMPGQGGGCSGSFDFTFPVDFGSQKFSLSWNRGEEPKVVAERFIRENQLDPRHTGDVVAFVMQAMQGSQGNGPSPGYAKDFNFPVEVADGRRLTISWNRGDNPQQVALDFAKQHGGIGAAELPDIANFVQQASGSGPASFQQAPAAPAVTPAMQQQLVDQVTSMGFPDAMARSALEASNWDIESAISRLLG
;
A
#
# COMPACT_ATOMS: atom_id res chain seq x y z
N MET A 1 49.40 21.42 19.75
CA MET A 1 48.56 20.22 19.90
C MET A 1 47.06 20.53 19.94
N GLU A 2 46.59 21.61 20.60
CA GLU A 2 45.21 22.11 20.39
C GLU A 2 45.10 23.09 19.20
N GLU A 3 46.15 23.85 18.87
CA GLU A 3 46.15 24.73 17.68
C GLU A 3 46.32 23.99 16.34
N ASP A 4 47.02 22.84 16.33
CA ASP A 4 47.17 22.00 15.13
C ASP A 4 45.89 21.22 14.79
N LEU A 5 45.04 20.96 15.79
CA LEU A 5 43.76 20.27 15.57
C LEU A 5 42.72 21.20 14.92
N ALA A 6 42.77 22.50 15.24
CA ALA A 6 41.94 23.52 14.61
C ALA A 6 42.34 23.78 13.14
N ALA A 7 43.64 23.72 12.82
CA ALA A 7 44.12 23.84 11.44
C ALA A 7 43.77 22.60 10.58
N ALA A 8 43.76 21.40 11.18
CA ALA A 8 43.31 20.17 10.52
C ALA A 8 41.78 20.12 10.31
N LEU A 9 40.99 20.67 11.25
CA LEU A 9 39.54 20.80 11.14
C LEU A 9 39.09 21.92 10.19
N ALA A 10 39.90 22.97 10.01
CA ALA A 10 39.63 24.04 9.03
C ALA A 10 39.92 23.61 7.57
N LEU A 11 40.78 22.59 7.37
CA LEU A 11 41.08 22.01 6.05
C LEU A 11 40.10 20.91 5.63
N SER A 12 39.13 20.53 6.47
CA SER A 12 38.08 19.56 6.12
C SER A 12 36.67 20.15 5.99
N MET A 13 36.55 21.49 5.98
CA MET A 13 35.27 22.22 5.87
C MET A 13 35.27 23.24 4.72
N GLU A 14 36.01 22.98 3.63
CA GLU A 14 35.61 23.57 2.36
C GLU A 14 34.37 22.81 1.86
N PRO A 15 33.25 23.50 1.58
CA PRO A 15 32.18 22.85 0.84
C PRO A 15 32.82 22.41 -0.46
N ASN A 16 32.70 21.11 -0.78
CA ASN A 16 33.01 20.58 -2.09
C ASN A 16 31.99 21.18 -3.07
N GLN A 17 32.08 22.49 -3.31
CA GLN A 17 31.71 23.14 -4.56
C GLN A 17 32.75 22.71 -5.58
N ALA A 18 32.80 21.39 -5.84
CA ALA A 18 32.91 20.98 -7.22
C ALA A 18 31.74 21.67 -7.90
N ASN A 19 32.05 22.81 -8.51
CA ASN A 19 31.23 23.49 -9.48
C ASN A 19 31.00 22.45 -10.58
N GLN A 20 30.03 21.54 -10.37
CA GLN A 20 29.36 20.84 -11.44
C GLN A 20 28.73 21.96 -12.23
N GLN A 21 29.51 22.53 -13.15
CA GLN A 21 28.94 23.24 -14.28
C GLN A 21 27.96 22.25 -14.87
N VAL A 22 26.68 22.45 -14.54
CA VAL A 22 25.56 21.70 -15.09
C VAL A 22 25.82 21.68 -16.59
N SER A 23 26.00 20.48 -17.15
CA SER A 23 26.32 20.37 -18.57
C SER A 23 25.24 21.17 -19.35
N PRO A 24 25.57 21.81 -20.47
CA PRO A 24 24.59 22.53 -21.27
C PRO A 24 23.35 21.66 -21.58
N ALA A 25 23.54 20.34 -21.70
CA ALA A 25 22.45 19.38 -21.84
C ALA A 25 21.64 19.19 -20.56
N ALA A 26 22.25 19.09 -19.37
CA ALA A 26 21.52 19.04 -18.10
C ALA A 26 20.72 20.33 -17.81
N ALA A 27 21.22 21.49 -18.25
CA ALA A 27 20.50 22.75 -18.17
C ALA A 27 19.33 22.80 -19.16
N ALA A 28 19.52 22.33 -20.40
CA ALA A 28 18.45 22.18 -21.38
C ALA A 28 17.40 21.15 -20.93
N VAL A 29 17.80 20.05 -20.29
CA VAL A 29 16.92 19.05 -19.68
C VAL A 29 16.05 19.66 -18.60
N ALA A 30 16.63 20.47 -17.70
CA ALA A 30 15.88 21.17 -16.66
C ALA A 30 14.83 22.12 -17.26
N THR A 31 15.19 22.88 -18.31
CA THR A 31 14.27 23.76 -19.03
C THR A 31 13.14 23.00 -19.74
N LEU A 32 13.39 21.80 -20.26
CA LEU A 32 12.34 20.96 -20.87
C LEU A 32 11.47 20.28 -19.84
N GLN A 33 12.04 19.77 -18.74
CA GLN A 33 11.30 19.11 -17.67
C GLN A 33 10.18 20.02 -17.17
N ALA A 34 10.46 21.31 -17.02
CA ALA A 34 9.48 22.34 -16.68
C ALA A 34 8.39 22.60 -17.75
N ASN A 35 8.65 22.25 -19.03
CA ASN A 35 7.79 22.57 -20.18
C ASN A 35 7.29 21.34 -20.95
N THR A 36 7.46 20.13 -20.37
CA THR A 36 7.26 18.83 -21.05
C THR A 36 5.85 18.61 -21.59
N ALA A 37 4.83 19.19 -20.96
CA ALA A 37 3.44 19.15 -21.45
C ALA A 37 3.32 19.67 -22.89
N THR A 38 4.12 20.68 -23.28
CA THR A 38 4.08 21.26 -24.63
C THR A 38 4.93 20.53 -25.68
N LEU A 39 5.87 19.67 -25.27
CA LEU A 39 6.62 18.81 -26.20
C LEU A 39 5.85 17.55 -26.59
N ALA A 40 4.95 17.07 -25.73
CA ALA A 40 4.12 15.90 -25.98
C ALA A 40 2.99 16.14 -27.01
N GLU A 41 2.66 17.41 -27.30
CA GLU A 41 1.52 17.80 -28.15
C GLU A 41 1.81 17.79 -29.67
N ALA A 42 3.01 17.43 -30.13
CA ALA A 42 3.25 17.29 -31.57
C ALA A 42 4.39 16.32 -31.85
N GLY A 43 4.42 15.70 -33.03
CA GLY A 43 5.52 14.84 -33.53
C GLY A 43 6.91 15.50 -33.61
N SER A 44 7.11 16.63 -32.94
CA SER A 44 8.32 17.41 -32.69
C SER A 44 9.43 16.59 -32.04
N ILE A 45 9.13 15.79 -31.01
CA ILE A 45 10.12 14.92 -30.38
C ILE A 45 10.68 13.91 -31.41
N GLY A 46 9.81 13.26 -32.19
CA GLY A 46 10.25 12.32 -33.22
C GLY A 46 11.12 12.99 -34.29
N VAL A 47 10.82 14.24 -34.65
CA VAL A 47 11.65 15.04 -35.57
C VAL A 47 13.03 15.36 -34.96
N LEU A 48 13.07 15.81 -33.71
CA LEU A 48 14.32 16.12 -32.99
C LEU A 48 15.17 14.85 -32.79
N SER A 49 14.58 13.75 -32.35
CA SER A 49 15.26 12.46 -32.19
C SER A 49 15.79 11.94 -33.53
N THR A 50 15.07 12.11 -34.63
CA THR A 50 15.56 11.71 -35.96
C THR A 50 16.75 12.57 -36.40
N LEU A 51 16.68 13.89 -36.15
CA LEU A 51 17.75 14.82 -36.46
C LEU A 51 19.05 14.43 -35.73
N LEU A 52 18.95 14.23 -34.42
CA LEU A 52 20.09 13.90 -33.58
C LEU A 52 20.63 12.51 -33.88
N ASN A 53 19.77 11.51 -34.13
CA ASN A 53 20.22 10.16 -34.52
C ASN A 53 21.03 10.18 -35.83
N ASN A 54 20.64 11.01 -36.81
CA ASN A 54 21.41 11.17 -38.04
C ASN A 54 22.77 11.83 -37.78
N LEU A 55 22.82 12.80 -36.86
CA LEU A 55 24.06 13.46 -36.43
C LEU A 55 24.99 12.49 -35.70
N VAL A 56 24.48 11.61 -34.83
CA VAL A 56 25.26 10.57 -34.14
C VAL A 56 25.82 9.54 -35.11
N LYS A 57 25.02 9.13 -36.11
CA LYS A 57 25.47 8.15 -37.13
C LYS A 57 26.54 8.73 -38.05
N ASN A 58 26.47 10.02 -38.39
CA ASN A 58 27.34 10.65 -39.37
C ASN A 58 27.86 12.03 -38.87
N PRO A 59 28.68 12.07 -37.81
CA PRO A 59 29.03 13.31 -37.12
C PRO A 59 29.99 14.21 -37.90
N ALA A 60 30.61 13.72 -38.98
CA ALA A 60 31.52 14.48 -39.84
C ALA A 60 30.85 15.02 -41.12
N GLU A 61 29.64 14.56 -41.48
CA GLU A 61 29.01 14.95 -42.73
C GLU A 61 28.28 16.30 -42.61
N GLU A 62 28.63 17.24 -43.48
CA GLU A 62 28.15 18.62 -43.45
C GLU A 62 26.62 18.74 -43.59
N LYS A 63 25.99 17.85 -44.38
CA LYS A 63 24.54 17.80 -44.57
C LYS A 63 23.74 17.49 -43.29
N PHE A 64 24.36 16.85 -42.30
CA PHE A 64 23.72 16.56 -41.01
C PHE A 64 24.10 17.57 -39.93
N ARG A 65 25.22 18.28 -40.11
CA ARG A 65 25.59 19.43 -39.30
C ARG A 65 24.79 20.68 -39.63
N LYS A 66 24.09 20.74 -40.77
CA LYS A 66 23.36 21.94 -41.24
C LYS A 66 21.90 21.64 -41.57
N VAL A 67 20.99 22.38 -40.94
CA VAL A 67 19.55 22.12 -40.96
C VAL A 67 18.80 23.39 -41.35
N LYS A 68 17.99 23.34 -42.41
CA LYS A 68 17.20 24.48 -42.88
C LYS A 68 15.99 24.72 -42.00
N LEU A 69 15.88 25.93 -41.43
CA LEU A 69 14.75 26.34 -40.59
C LEU A 69 13.44 26.49 -41.37
N ALA A 70 13.51 26.65 -42.70
CA ALA A 70 12.35 26.68 -43.59
C ALA A 70 11.59 25.35 -43.67
N ASN A 71 12.13 24.24 -43.14
CA ASN A 71 11.41 22.96 -43.12
C ASN A 71 10.25 23.03 -42.11
N PRO A 72 8.98 22.88 -42.55
CA PRO A 72 7.80 23.06 -41.70
C PRO A 72 7.73 22.07 -40.52
N LYS A 73 8.35 20.89 -40.62
CA LYS A 73 8.43 19.94 -39.50
C LYS A 73 9.39 20.42 -38.42
N ILE A 74 10.48 21.08 -38.82
CA ILE A 74 11.55 21.53 -37.92
C ILE A 74 11.14 22.86 -37.27
N SER A 75 10.53 23.78 -38.03
CA SER A 75 10.00 25.02 -37.47
C SER A 75 8.89 24.77 -36.45
N LYS A 76 7.99 23.80 -36.71
CA LYS A 76 6.97 23.36 -35.75
C LYS A 76 7.58 22.67 -34.52
N ALA A 77 8.69 21.94 -34.68
CA ALA A 77 9.39 21.36 -33.54
C ALA A 77 10.06 22.41 -32.66
N LEU A 78 10.62 23.45 -33.27
CA LEU A 78 11.30 24.56 -32.61
C LEU A 78 10.36 25.59 -31.99
N SER A 79 9.07 25.62 -32.39
CA SER A 79 8.08 26.46 -31.71
C SER A 79 7.74 25.96 -30.30
N CYS A 80 8.12 24.73 -29.94
CA CYS A 80 7.99 24.22 -28.58
C CYS A 80 9.06 24.88 -27.67
N PRO A 81 8.68 25.50 -26.54
CA PRO A 81 9.63 26.02 -25.57
C PRO A 81 10.65 24.96 -25.12
N GLY A 82 11.95 25.29 -25.13
CA GLY A 82 13.05 24.38 -24.77
C GLY A 82 13.59 23.49 -25.90
N ALA A 83 12.89 23.36 -27.04
CA ALA A 83 13.38 22.58 -28.18
C ALA A 83 14.61 23.20 -28.85
N GLU A 84 14.70 24.54 -28.86
CA GLU A 84 15.88 25.27 -29.33
C GLU A 84 17.07 25.06 -28.39
N ASP A 85 16.85 25.12 -27.08
CA ASP A 85 17.88 24.93 -26.05
C ASP A 85 18.49 23.51 -26.12
N LEU A 86 17.69 22.49 -26.45
CA LEU A 86 18.20 21.13 -26.72
C LEU A 86 19.19 21.07 -27.87
N LEU A 87 18.87 21.73 -28.99
CA LEU A 87 19.74 21.72 -30.15
C LEU A 87 20.99 22.56 -29.90
N LEU A 88 20.87 23.67 -29.18
CA LEU A 88 22.02 24.43 -28.71
C LEU A 88 22.94 23.58 -27.82
N ALA A 89 22.37 22.76 -26.92
CA ALA A 89 23.12 21.81 -26.09
C ALA A 89 23.78 20.70 -26.91
N ALA A 90 23.12 20.18 -27.95
CA ALA A 90 23.70 19.24 -28.92
C ALA A 90 24.79 19.89 -29.79
N GLY A 91 24.95 21.22 -29.67
CA GLY A 91 26.04 21.97 -30.26
C GLY A 91 25.72 22.70 -31.56
N PHE A 92 24.44 22.77 -31.93
CA PHE A 92 23.97 23.63 -33.01
C PHE A 92 24.08 25.11 -32.60
N LYS A 93 24.26 25.98 -33.59
CA LYS A 93 24.10 27.43 -33.48
C LYS A 93 23.01 27.86 -34.46
N LYS A 94 22.12 28.74 -34.01
CA LYS A 94 21.07 29.30 -34.85
C LYS A 94 21.58 30.49 -35.64
N THR A 95 21.39 30.45 -36.95
CA THR A 95 21.57 31.57 -37.88
C THR A 95 20.21 31.99 -38.45
N ALA A 96 20.15 33.05 -39.24
CA ALA A 96 18.90 33.55 -39.82
C ALA A 96 18.13 32.50 -40.66
N GLU A 97 18.83 31.56 -41.30
CA GLU A 97 18.23 30.57 -42.20
C GLU A 97 18.47 29.10 -41.79
N HIS A 98 19.48 28.84 -40.97
CA HIS A 98 19.93 27.48 -40.65
C HIS A 98 20.24 27.29 -39.16
N LEU A 99 20.05 26.07 -38.67
CA LEU A 99 20.73 25.55 -37.48
C LEU A 99 21.98 24.81 -37.94
N GLU A 100 23.16 25.22 -37.48
CA GLU A 100 24.42 24.60 -37.90
C GLU A 100 25.37 24.31 -36.75
N VAL A 101 25.99 23.13 -36.77
CA VAL A 101 27.09 22.77 -35.87
C VAL A 101 28.39 23.33 -36.48
N PRO A 102 29.16 24.18 -35.76
CA PRO A 102 30.39 24.76 -36.28
C PRO A 102 31.37 23.72 -36.82
N ALA A 103 31.95 23.98 -37.99
CA ALA A 103 32.90 23.06 -38.63
C ALA A 103 34.13 22.76 -37.75
N GLU A 104 34.55 23.72 -36.93
CA GLU A 104 35.66 23.62 -35.98
C GLU A 104 35.43 22.59 -34.86
N ARG A 105 34.19 22.14 -34.65
CA ARG A 105 33.86 21.22 -33.55
C ARG A 105 34.21 19.78 -33.94
N PRO A 106 35.07 19.08 -33.16
CA PRO A 106 35.46 17.70 -33.46
C PRO A 106 34.26 16.76 -33.55
N ALA A 107 34.31 15.79 -34.48
CA ALA A 107 33.22 14.84 -34.70
C ALA A 107 32.87 14.01 -33.45
N GLU A 108 33.87 13.64 -32.65
CA GLU A 108 33.66 12.92 -31.38
C GLU A 108 32.88 13.75 -30.36
N GLN A 109 33.19 15.05 -30.24
CA GLN A 109 32.49 15.95 -29.33
C GLN A 109 31.04 16.20 -29.78
N VAL A 110 30.82 16.36 -31.10
CA VAL A 110 29.48 16.52 -31.68
C VAL A 110 28.65 15.26 -31.44
N LYS A 111 29.24 14.08 -31.62
CA LYS A 111 28.59 12.80 -31.36
C LYS A 111 28.21 12.68 -29.87
N ALA A 112 29.15 12.93 -28.96
CA ALA A 112 28.91 12.86 -27.52
C ALA A 112 27.79 13.81 -27.06
N SER A 113 27.81 15.07 -27.50
CA SER A 113 26.75 16.03 -27.17
C SER A 113 25.40 15.64 -27.77
N ALA A 114 25.37 15.07 -28.97
CA ALA A 114 24.13 14.59 -29.59
C ALA A 114 23.57 13.33 -28.90
N GLU A 115 24.45 12.43 -28.44
CA GLU A 115 24.07 11.25 -27.64
C GLU A 115 23.51 11.67 -26.28
N GLU A 116 24.12 12.63 -25.59
CA GLU A 116 23.63 13.19 -24.32
C GLU A 116 22.22 13.79 -24.47
N VAL A 117 21.97 14.51 -25.58
CA VAL A 117 20.67 15.12 -25.87
C VAL A 117 19.62 14.07 -26.31
N LEU A 118 20.02 13.02 -27.02
CA LEU A 118 19.13 11.89 -27.34
C LEU A 118 18.74 11.13 -26.08
N GLU A 119 19.68 10.91 -25.17
CA GLU A 119 19.43 10.26 -23.90
C GLU A 119 18.46 11.09 -23.04
N ALA A 120 18.66 12.41 -23.00
CA ALA A 120 17.74 13.35 -22.39
C ALA A 120 16.33 13.26 -22.98
N LEU A 121 16.19 13.23 -24.31
CA LEU A 121 14.90 13.06 -24.96
C LEU A 121 14.24 11.72 -24.62
N ALA A 122 15.01 10.63 -24.63
CA ALA A 122 14.52 9.30 -24.25
C ALA A 122 14.04 9.28 -22.79
N ALA A 123 14.76 9.92 -21.86
CA ALA A 123 14.35 10.04 -20.47
C ALA A 123 13.03 10.81 -20.28
N LEU A 124 12.63 11.64 -21.24
CA LEU A 124 11.37 12.41 -21.17
C LEU A 124 10.16 11.60 -21.67
N CYS A 125 10.31 10.84 -22.76
CA CYS A 125 9.18 10.25 -23.48
C CYS A 125 9.34 8.76 -23.85
N GLY A 126 10.44 8.13 -23.48
CA GLY A 126 10.69 6.71 -23.75
C GLY A 126 9.76 5.78 -22.97
N ASP A 127 9.79 4.51 -23.34
CA ASP A 127 9.08 3.47 -22.60
C ASP A 127 9.75 3.22 -21.25
N PHE A 128 8.94 2.94 -20.23
CA PHE A 128 9.44 2.58 -18.92
C PHE A 128 10.10 1.21 -18.96
N GLN A 129 11.29 1.13 -18.37
CA GLN A 129 12.08 -0.09 -18.21
C GLN A 129 12.43 -0.25 -16.74
N LEU A 130 12.53 -1.50 -16.28
CA LEU A 130 12.96 -1.79 -14.91
C LEU A 130 14.38 -1.24 -14.68
N SER A 131 14.54 -0.49 -13.59
CA SER A 131 15.79 0.08 -13.10
C SER A 131 16.32 -0.69 -11.89
N ALA A 132 15.46 -0.93 -10.91
CA ALA A 132 15.79 -1.64 -9.67
C ALA A 132 14.56 -2.36 -9.11
N GLU A 133 14.79 -3.43 -8.35
CA GLU A 133 13.77 -4.14 -7.57
C GLU A 133 14.28 -4.29 -6.13
N PHE A 134 13.47 -3.85 -5.18
CA PHE A 134 13.67 -4.05 -3.75
C PHE A 134 12.57 -4.98 -3.22
N ARG A 135 12.82 -5.67 -2.10
CA ARG A 135 11.84 -6.60 -1.50
C ARG A 135 11.66 -6.36 -0.01
N ALA A 136 10.42 -6.52 0.42
CA ALA A 136 9.98 -6.56 1.81
C ALA A 136 9.32 -7.92 2.11
N GLU A 137 9.06 -8.17 3.39
CA GLU A 137 8.30 -9.33 3.82
C GLU A 137 6.79 -9.04 3.67
N GLY A 138 6.09 -9.85 2.87
CA GLY A 138 4.66 -9.64 2.60
C GLY A 138 4.38 -8.47 1.65
N GLU A 139 3.10 -8.17 1.44
CA GLU A 139 2.68 -7.20 0.42
C GLU A 139 3.21 -5.78 0.70
N VAL A 140 3.77 -5.12 -0.33
CA VAL A 140 4.09 -3.68 -0.24
C VAL A 140 2.83 -2.90 -0.59
N ARG A 141 2.35 -2.11 0.36
CA ARG A 141 1.04 -1.43 0.30
C ARG A 141 1.14 0.00 -0.18
N CYS A 142 2.26 0.65 0.03
CA CYS A 142 2.45 2.07 -0.27
C CYS A 142 3.91 2.39 -0.59
N VAL A 143 4.10 3.44 -1.38
CA VAL A 143 5.41 3.96 -1.79
C VAL A 143 5.33 5.47 -1.99
N VAL A 144 6.41 6.18 -1.68
CA VAL A 144 6.52 7.63 -1.90
C VAL A 144 7.95 8.02 -2.26
N ALA A 145 8.10 8.99 -3.16
CA ALA A 145 9.39 9.60 -3.47
C ALA A 145 9.72 10.73 -2.47
N LEU A 146 10.95 10.75 -1.97
CA LEU A 146 11.44 11.71 -0.99
C LEU A 146 12.24 12.85 -1.64
N LYS A 147 12.61 13.87 -0.84
CA LYS A 147 13.54 14.92 -1.30
C LYS A 147 14.88 14.26 -1.67
N GLY A 148 15.47 14.61 -2.81
CA GLY A 148 16.79 14.12 -3.20
C GLY A 148 16.83 12.82 -4.02
N GLY A 149 15.67 12.23 -4.34
CA GLY A 149 15.58 11.06 -5.23
C GLY A 149 15.49 9.70 -4.53
N SER A 150 15.56 9.67 -3.20
CA SER A 150 15.28 8.48 -2.39
C SER A 150 13.82 8.05 -2.49
N VAL A 151 13.55 6.78 -2.21
CA VAL A 151 12.22 6.18 -2.19
C VAL A 151 11.96 5.54 -0.83
N ALA A 152 10.76 5.76 -0.30
CA ALA A 152 10.26 5.05 0.87
C ALA A 152 9.12 4.13 0.47
N PHE A 153 9.12 2.88 0.90
CA PHE A 153 8.02 1.95 0.70
C PHE A 153 7.74 1.15 1.97
N ALA A 154 6.50 0.73 2.16
CA ALA A 154 6.08 0.03 3.37
C ALA A 154 4.90 -0.89 3.10
N GLY A 155 4.74 -1.89 3.96
CA GLY A 155 3.82 -2.98 3.71
C GLY A 155 3.36 -3.71 4.95
N MET A 156 2.98 -4.97 4.75
CA MET A 156 2.42 -5.86 5.76
C MET A 156 3.44 -6.31 6.83
N ASP A 157 4.73 -6.05 6.63
CA ASP A 157 5.79 -6.30 7.61
C ASP A 157 5.85 -5.29 8.76
N ASN A 158 5.04 -4.22 8.71
CA ASN A 158 5.04 -3.08 9.64
C ASN A 158 6.34 -2.25 9.62
N LEU A 159 7.15 -2.41 8.57
CA LEU A 159 8.41 -1.72 8.44
C LEU A 159 8.32 -0.68 7.33
N VAL A 160 9.06 0.41 7.51
CA VAL A 160 9.25 1.41 6.46
C VAL A 160 10.66 1.25 5.90
N HIS A 161 10.76 0.97 4.61
CA HIS A 161 12.00 0.75 3.91
C HIS A 161 12.38 2.00 3.14
N LEU A 162 13.60 2.50 3.36
CA LEU A 162 14.20 3.61 2.63
C LEU A 162 15.29 3.08 1.71
N CYS A 163 15.25 3.47 0.44
CA CYS A 163 16.28 3.13 -0.52
C CYS A 163 16.65 4.33 -1.40
N ASP A 164 17.93 4.41 -1.79
CA ASP A 164 18.42 5.34 -2.81
C ASP A 164 18.64 4.58 -4.13
N PRO A 165 17.70 4.65 -5.09
CA PRO A 165 17.88 4.00 -6.37
C PRO A 165 19.02 4.65 -7.17
N PRO A 166 19.72 3.90 -8.04
CA PRO A 166 19.45 2.50 -8.39
C PRO A 166 20.20 1.46 -7.53
N ASN A 167 21.24 1.82 -6.79
CA ASN A 167 22.22 0.87 -6.23
C ASN A 167 22.54 1.02 -4.74
N ALA A 168 21.70 1.67 -3.92
CA ALA A 168 21.94 1.75 -2.48
C ALA A 168 21.26 0.63 -1.68
N GLY A 169 21.80 0.35 -0.50
CA GLY A 169 21.21 -0.57 0.47
C GLY A 169 19.87 -0.05 0.99
N VAL A 170 19.01 -0.98 1.44
CA VAL A 170 17.74 -0.66 2.07
C VAL A 170 17.96 -0.38 3.55
N ARG A 171 17.62 0.82 4.01
CA ARG A 171 17.55 1.16 5.44
C ARG A 171 16.13 0.92 5.93
N VAL A 172 15.99 0.25 7.06
CA VAL A 172 14.70 -0.08 7.65
C VAL A 172 14.42 0.83 8.85
N LEU A 173 13.21 1.37 8.91
CA LEU A 173 12.67 2.10 10.05
C LEU A 173 11.63 1.24 10.77
N SER A 174 11.74 1.16 12.09
CA SER A 174 10.84 0.38 12.94
C SER A 174 10.16 1.30 13.95
N GLY A 175 8.85 1.11 14.16
CA GLY A 175 8.05 1.95 15.05
C GLY A 175 6.57 1.58 15.06
N HIS A 176 6.02 1.19 13.91
CA HIS A 176 4.68 0.62 13.83
C HIS A 176 4.59 -0.69 14.61
N GLN A 177 3.46 -0.89 15.29
CA GLN A 177 3.30 -2.00 16.22
C GLN A 177 2.77 -3.23 15.51
N ARG A 178 3.49 -4.36 15.60
CA ARG A 178 2.91 -5.66 15.23
C ARG A 178 1.86 -6.04 16.29
N ARG A 179 0.61 -6.24 15.88
CA ARG A 179 -0.48 -6.69 16.76
C ARG A 179 -1.17 -7.86 16.09
N ALA A 180 -1.55 -8.88 16.86
CA ALA A 180 -2.22 -10.07 16.33
C ALA A 180 -3.42 -9.68 15.44
N GLY A 181 -3.29 -9.87 14.13
CA GLY A 181 -4.33 -9.57 13.14
C GLY A 181 -4.44 -8.11 12.66
N VAL A 182 -3.57 -7.21 13.12
CA VAL A 182 -3.58 -5.77 12.78
C VAL A 182 -2.17 -5.35 12.38
N ASP A 183 -1.73 -5.87 11.24
CA ASP A 183 -0.42 -5.61 10.67
C ASP A 183 -0.56 -4.86 9.34
N GLY A 184 0.30 -3.86 9.15
CA GLY A 184 0.52 -3.22 7.86
C GLY A 184 0.59 -1.70 7.96
N VAL A 185 1.66 -1.13 7.40
CA VAL A 185 1.72 0.28 7.01
C VAL A 185 0.96 0.41 5.70
N LEU A 186 -0.07 1.26 5.67
CA LEU A 186 -0.97 1.38 4.53
C LEU A 186 -0.76 2.66 3.73
N ALA A 187 -0.17 3.69 4.35
CA ALA A 187 0.04 4.97 3.72
C ALA A 187 1.40 5.57 4.10
N LEU A 188 2.02 6.20 3.11
CA LEU A 188 3.22 7.01 3.27
C LEU A 188 2.95 8.39 2.67
N CYS A 189 3.56 9.41 3.25
CA CYS A 189 3.54 10.76 2.72
C CYS A 189 4.90 11.41 2.90
N ARG A 190 5.34 12.18 1.90
CA ARG A 190 6.56 12.96 1.98
C ARG A 190 6.42 13.99 3.09
N GLY A 191 7.45 14.09 3.93
CA GLY A 191 7.49 15.10 4.98
C GLY A 191 7.78 16.52 4.43
N ASP A 192 8.06 17.44 5.34
CA ASP A 192 8.35 18.84 5.06
C ASP A 192 9.82 19.21 5.29
N ASP A 193 10.12 20.42 5.75
CA ASP A 193 11.50 20.76 6.15
C ASP A 193 11.80 20.32 7.58
N SER A 194 10.75 20.01 8.35
CA SER A 194 10.84 19.49 9.70
C SER A 194 10.73 17.96 9.71
N VAL A 195 10.07 17.29 8.79
CA VAL A 195 9.97 15.82 8.82
C VAL A 195 10.40 15.31 7.45
N ASP A 196 11.11 14.18 7.38
CA ASP A 196 11.53 13.62 6.10
C ASP A 196 10.40 12.79 5.47
N LEU A 197 9.69 12.03 6.31
CA LEU A 197 8.68 11.07 5.92
C LEU A 197 7.61 10.93 7.00
N VAL A 198 6.38 10.64 6.58
CA VAL A 198 5.27 10.26 7.46
C VAL A 198 4.76 8.89 7.06
N SER A 199 4.50 8.01 8.02
CA SER A 199 3.88 6.70 7.80
C SER A 199 2.64 6.51 8.65
N ALA A 200 1.67 5.76 8.14
CA ALA A 200 0.47 5.40 8.87
C ALA A 200 -0.04 4.01 8.47
N GLY A 201 -0.73 3.34 9.40
CA GLY A 201 -1.11 1.95 9.19
C GLY A 201 -2.32 1.48 9.99
N ARG A 202 -2.46 0.15 10.04
CA ARG A 202 -3.57 -0.51 10.72
C ARG A 202 -3.55 -0.37 12.22
N ASP A 203 -2.38 -0.13 12.81
CA ASP A 203 -2.21 0.15 14.25
C ASP A 203 -2.80 1.51 14.68
N GLY A 204 -3.28 2.30 13.71
CA GLY A 204 -3.86 3.62 13.90
C GLY A 204 -2.88 4.72 14.32
N SER A 205 -1.59 4.41 14.29
CA SER A 205 -0.54 5.36 14.57
C SER A 205 -0.15 6.07 13.28
N ILE A 206 0.13 7.36 13.38
CA ILE A 206 0.79 8.14 12.34
C ILE A 206 2.15 8.55 12.88
N ILE A 207 3.23 8.05 12.28
CA ILE A 207 4.60 8.27 12.77
C ILE A 207 5.28 9.31 11.89
N LEU A 208 5.86 10.33 12.52
CA LEU A 208 6.70 11.35 11.88
C LEU A 208 8.16 10.92 12.00
N TRP A 209 8.89 10.86 10.87
CA TRP A 209 10.27 10.40 10.81
C TRP A 209 11.23 11.53 10.43
N ARG A 210 12.33 11.68 11.17
CA ARG A 210 13.45 12.58 10.82
C ARG A 210 14.77 11.85 11.01
N ASN A 211 15.67 11.94 10.04
CA ASN A 211 16.96 11.25 10.03
C ASN A 211 16.85 9.73 10.24
N GLY A 212 15.68 9.16 9.89
CA GLY A 212 15.31 7.77 10.10
C GLY A 212 15.11 7.37 11.56
N GLU A 213 14.75 8.33 12.42
CA GLU A 213 14.23 8.08 13.76
C GLU A 213 12.81 8.62 13.86
N ALA A 214 11.97 7.96 14.66
CA ALA A 214 10.62 8.43 14.96
C ALA A 214 10.72 9.65 15.88
N VAL A 215 10.36 10.83 15.38
CA VAL A 215 10.36 12.08 16.16
C VAL A 215 9.05 12.31 16.89
N ASP A 216 7.94 11.80 16.34
CA ASP A 216 6.63 11.92 16.96
C ASP A 216 5.67 10.82 16.51
N THR A 217 4.58 10.67 17.25
CA THR A 217 3.50 9.72 16.92
C THR A 217 2.15 10.34 17.23
N LEU A 218 1.36 10.56 16.18
CA LEU A 218 0.00 11.09 16.28
C LEU A 218 -0.98 9.93 16.43
N LYS A 219 -1.94 10.10 17.34
CA LYS A 219 -3.05 9.18 17.58
C LYS A 219 -4.34 9.98 17.66
N GLY A 220 -5.46 9.35 17.29
CA GLY A 220 -6.76 9.98 17.40
C GLY A 220 -7.82 9.43 16.44
N HIS A 221 -7.45 8.76 15.34
CA HIS A 221 -8.42 8.03 14.52
C HIS A 221 -9.17 7.00 15.37
N GLY A 222 -10.48 6.90 15.22
CA GLY A 222 -11.39 6.10 16.05
C GLY A 222 -11.73 6.71 17.43
N GLU A 223 -11.05 7.77 17.87
CA GLU A 223 -11.41 8.49 19.09
C GLU A 223 -12.46 9.58 18.81
N ASN A 224 -13.35 9.80 19.79
CA ASN A 224 -14.41 10.82 19.75
C ASN A 224 -15.43 10.66 18.62
N ILE A 225 -15.53 9.47 18.02
CA ILE A 225 -16.54 9.11 17.02
C ILE A 225 -17.44 8.03 17.63
N GLN A 226 -18.74 8.32 17.76
CA GLN A 226 -19.67 7.34 18.32
C GLN A 226 -19.85 6.15 17.36
N GLY A 227 -19.72 4.93 17.88
CA GLY A 227 -20.03 3.70 17.13
C GLY A 227 -18.91 3.18 16.24
N THR A 228 -17.67 3.71 16.31
CA THR A 228 -16.52 3.17 15.58
C THR A 228 -15.34 2.90 16.53
N ASN A 229 -14.91 1.64 16.64
CA ASN A 229 -13.67 1.24 17.35
C ASN A 229 -12.52 0.96 16.37
N VAL A 230 -12.59 1.54 15.17
CA VAL A 230 -11.63 1.27 14.10
C VAL A 230 -10.63 2.41 14.04
N HIS A 231 -9.36 2.10 14.27
CA HIS A 231 -8.29 3.09 14.31
C HIS A 231 -7.47 3.17 13.02
N VAL A 232 -7.77 2.32 12.02
CA VAL A 232 -6.98 2.18 10.79
C VAL A 232 -6.88 3.49 10.01
N VAL A 233 -5.65 3.88 9.69
CA VAL A 233 -5.35 4.98 8.78
C VAL A 233 -4.92 4.41 7.44
N SER A 234 -5.68 4.74 6.40
CA SER A 234 -5.57 4.15 5.06
C SER A 234 -5.03 5.11 4.01
N ALA A 235 -5.04 6.41 4.29
CA ALA A 235 -4.57 7.43 3.35
C ALA A 235 -3.85 8.56 4.09
N LEU A 236 -2.79 9.07 3.47
CA LEU A 236 -2.08 10.27 3.90
C LEU A 236 -1.91 11.23 2.71
N GLY A 237 -1.87 12.52 3.00
CA GLY A 237 -1.61 13.57 2.03
C GLY A 237 -1.18 14.86 2.74
N ARG A 238 -1.00 15.94 1.98
CA ARG A 238 -0.74 17.26 2.56
C ARG A 238 -1.62 18.31 1.92
N THR A 239 -2.00 19.31 2.71
CA THR A 239 -2.63 20.54 2.24
C THR A 239 -1.60 21.42 1.53
N SER A 240 -2.06 22.44 0.81
CA SER A 240 -1.20 23.40 0.11
C SER A 240 -0.33 24.24 1.06
N ASP A 241 -0.78 24.46 2.30
CA ASP A 241 -0.01 25.12 3.37
C ASP A 241 0.87 24.14 4.18
N GLY A 242 0.88 22.85 3.82
CA GLY A 242 1.79 21.85 4.36
C GLY A 242 1.29 21.12 5.61
N HIS A 243 0.06 21.31 6.04
CA HIS A 243 -0.53 20.47 7.08
C HIS A 243 -0.74 19.03 6.61
N LEU A 244 -0.59 18.07 7.51
CA LEU A 244 -0.77 16.66 7.20
C LEU A 244 -2.26 16.33 7.13
N ILE A 245 -2.67 15.59 6.11
CA ILE A 245 -4.03 15.06 5.96
C ILE A 245 -3.98 13.56 6.20
N SER A 246 -4.91 13.03 6.98
CA SER A 246 -5.10 11.58 7.12
C SER A 246 -6.56 11.19 6.90
N GLY A 247 -6.76 10.07 6.20
CA GLY A 247 -8.06 9.43 6.00
C GLY A 247 -8.06 8.05 6.65
N GLY A 248 -9.16 7.71 7.33
CA GLY A 248 -9.26 6.46 8.08
C GLY A 248 -10.52 5.66 7.80
N TRP A 249 -10.51 4.42 8.31
CA TRP A 249 -11.69 3.55 8.29
C TRP A 249 -12.73 3.94 9.32
N ASP A 250 -12.39 4.87 10.23
CA ASP A 250 -13.33 5.58 11.08
C ASP A 250 -14.22 6.57 10.32
N LYS A 251 -14.11 6.62 8.98
CA LYS A 251 -14.90 7.45 8.06
C LYS A 251 -14.58 8.94 8.17
N THR A 252 -13.48 9.29 8.83
CA THR A 252 -13.08 10.69 9.02
C THR A 252 -11.88 11.05 8.16
N VAL A 253 -11.83 12.32 7.79
CA VAL A 253 -10.64 12.96 7.27
C VAL A 253 -10.16 13.95 8.33
N ARG A 254 -8.87 13.94 8.64
CA ARG A 254 -8.26 14.72 9.71
C ARG A 254 -7.13 15.57 9.16
N VAL A 255 -6.99 16.79 9.66
CA VAL A 255 -5.86 17.68 9.32
C VAL A 255 -5.07 17.97 10.59
N TRP A 256 -3.76 17.74 10.53
CA TRP A 256 -2.84 17.85 11.66
C TRP A 256 -1.88 19.02 11.47
N LYS A 257 -1.68 19.77 12.55
CA LYS A 257 -0.69 20.85 12.63
C LYS A 257 0.32 20.50 13.73
N GLY A 258 1.41 19.85 13.34
CA GLY A 258 2.30 19.16 14.29
C GLY A 258 1.52 18.09 15.04
N ASN A 259 1.59 18.10 16.37
CA ASN A 259 0.85 17.16 17.23
C ASN A 259 -0.59 17.55 17.54
N GLN A 260 -1.03 18.70 17.04
CA GLN A 260 -2.40 19.15 17.25
C GLN A 260 -3.29 18.63 16.12
N LEU A 261 -4.50 18.23 16.51
CA LEU A 261 -5.58 17.88 15.60
C LEU A 261 -6.60 19.04 15.58
N PRO A 262 -6.36 20.09 14.78
CA PRO A 262 -7.28 21.23 14.72
C PRO A 262 -8.60 20.91 14.01
N VAL A 263 -8.63 19.94 13.08
CA VAL A 263 -9.78 19.72 12.20
C VAL A 263 -10.10 18.23 12.05
N ILE A 264 -11.37 17.89 12.29
CA ILE A 264 -11.96 16.58 12.01
C ILE A 264 -13.14 16.80 11.06
N MET A 265 -13.12 16.14 9.92
CA MET A 265 -14.16 16.21 8.90
C MET A 265 -14.96 14.91 8.89
N THR A 266 -16.25 15.02 9.18
CA THR A 266 -17.21 13.92 9.27
C THR A 266 -18.29 14.06 8.20
N GLY A 267 -18.82 12.95 7.69
CA GLY A 267 -19.91 12.95 6.69
C GLY A 267 -19.68 12.05 5.48
N HIS A 268 -18.70 11.15 5.54
CA HIS A 268 -18.65 9.95 4.71
C HIS A 268 -19.31 8.78 5.45
N ASP A 269 -19.95 7.89 4.70
CA ASP A 269 -20.71 6.77 5.28
C ASP A 269 -19.87 5.49 5.41
N ILE A 270 -18.76 5.42 4.68
CA ILE A 270 -17.82 4.29 4.62
C ILE A 270 -16.38 4.83 4.73
N ALA A 271 -15.43 3.92 4.94
CA ALA A 271 -14.01 4.18 5.04
C ALA A 271 -13.44 5.09 3.93
N ILE A 272 -12.53 5.97 4.32
CA ILE A 272 -11.76 6.81 3.41
C ILE A 272 -10.62 5.98 2.84
N ASN A 273 -10.50 5.89 1.51
CA ASN A 273 -9.43 5.14 0.86
C ASN A 273 -8.32 6.04 0.32
N ALA A 274 -8.62 7.30 0.02
CA ALA A 274 -7.65 8.24 -0.55
C ALA A 274 -7.96 9.68 -0.12
N VAL A 275 -6.91 10.50 0.01
CA VAL A 275 -7.00 11.92 0.36
C VAL A 275 -6.01 12.72 -0.47
N ALA A 276 -6.33 13.98 -0.78
CA ALA A 276 -5.39 14.91 -1.41
C ALA A 276 -5.71 16.36 -1.00
N GLY A 277 -4.68 17.17 -0.78
CA GLY A 277 -4.83 18.62 -0.72
C GLY A 277 -4.86 19.21 -2.14
N LEU A 278 -5.70 20.21 -2.34
CA LEU A 278 -5.86 20.92 -3.60
C LEU A 278 -5.12 22.26 -3.57
N ASP A 279 -4.72 22.75 -4.74
CA ASP A 279 -4.09 24.07 -4.89
C ASP A 279 -5.01 25.21 -4.41
N THR A 280 -6.32 24.97 -4.38
CA THR A 280 -7.33 25.91 -3.86
C THR A 280 -7.29 26.09 -2.34
N GLY A 281 -6.55 25.24 -1.62
CA GLY A 281 -6.57 25.13 -0.16
C GLY A 281 -7.62 24.15 0.38
N ASP A 282 -8.42 23.54 -0.50
CA ASP A 282 -9.40 22.53 -0.11
C ASP A 282 -8.76 21.16 0.09
N VAL A 283 -9.47 20.28 0.79
CA VAL A 283 -9.14 18.85 0.90
C VAL A 283 -10.14 18.05 0.09
N ALA A 284 -9.65 17.10 -0.70
CA ALA A 284 -10.45 16.09 -1.38
C ALA A 284 -10.27 14.73 -0.70
N SER A 285 -11.36 13.97 -0.59
CA SER A 285 -11.34 12.59 -0.07
C SER A 285 -12.16 11.65 -0.93
N GLY A 286 -11.62 10.46 -1.18
CA GLY A 286 -12.30 9.37 -1.88
C GLY A 286 -12.68 8.27 -0.91
N SER A 287 -13.93 7.80 -0.98
CA SER A 287 -14.49 6.86 -0.01
C SER A 287 -15.06 5.60 -0.66
N GLY A 288 -15.16 4.54 0.17
CA GLY A 288 -15.93 3.33 -0.12
C GLY A 288 -17.42 3.57 -0.32
N ASP A 289 -17.95 4.74 0.07
CA ASP A 289 -19.34 5.14 -0.13
C ASP A 289 -19.63 5.62 -1.56
N GLN A 290 -18.66 5.48 -2.45
CA GLN A 290 -18.76 5.86 -3.87
C GLN A 290 -18.88 7.38 -4.09
N THR A 291 -18.40 8.19 -3.14
CA THR A 291 -18.37 9.65 -3.26
C THR A 291 -16.96 10.22 -3.11
N ILE A 292 -16.78 11.39 -3.70
CA ILE A 292 -15.65 12.29 -3.45
C ILE A 292 -16.15 13.45 -2.57
N GLY A 293 -15.61 13.58 -1.37
CA GLY A 293 -15.86 14.72 -0.49
C GLY A 293 -14.89 15.85 -0.77
N ILE A 294 -15.40 17.09 -0.84
CA ILE A 294 -14.58 18.31 -0.92
C ILE A 294 -14.82 19.13 0.34
N TRP A 295 -13.74 19.57 0.98
CA TRP A 295 -13.80 20.13 2.32
C TRP A 295 -12.95 21.38 2.48
N ARG A 296 -13.41 22.27 3.36
CA ARG A 296 -12.69 23.48 3.78
C ARG A 296 -13.01 23.78 5.24
N ASP A 297 -11.97 24.05 6.03
CA ASP A 297 -12.10 24.46 7.45
C ASP A 297 -13.00 23.54 8.29
N GLY A 298 -12.94 22.22 8.04
CA GLY A 298 -13.74 21.22 8.75
C GLY A 298 -15.15 21.00 8.19
N GLN A 299 -15.59 21.78 7.20
CA GLN A 299 -16.92 21.68 6.61
C GLN A 299 -16.90 20.99 5.25
N LYS A 300 -17.93 20.18 4.98
CA LYS A 300 -18.16 19.55 3.67
C LYS A 300 -18.73 20.58 2.72
N LEU A 301 -17.93 21.06 1.78
CA LEU A 301 -18.38 21.97 0.71
C LEU A 301 -19.22 21.22 -0.32
N ARG A 302 -18.80 19.99 -0.66
CA ARG A 302 -19.47 19.19 -1.68
C ARG A 302 -19.32 17.69 -1.43
N SER A 303 -20.32 16.94 -1.91
CA SER A 303 -20.27 15.48 -2.05
C SER A 303 -20.53 15.14 -3.51
N ILE A 304 -19.52 14.65 -4.23
CA ILE A 304 -19.58 14.35 -5.66
C ILE A 304 -19.78 12.84 -5.84
N PRO A 305 -20.84 12.36 -6.50
CA PRO A 305 -21.03 10.93 -6.75
C PRO A 305 -20.02 10.41 -7.80
N ALA A 306 -19.14 9.49 -7.40
CA ALA A 306 -18.04 8.98 -8.22
C ALA A 306 -18.39 7.75 -9.07
N LYS A 307 -19.69 7.39 -9.13
CA LYS A 307 -20.28 6.19 -9.77
C LYS A 307 -19.86 4.83 -9.19
N GLN A 308 -18.69 4.75 -8.56
CA GLN A 308 -18.11 3.55 -7.97
C GLN A 308 -17.26 3.89 -6.74
N VAL A 309 -16.85 2.86 -6.00
CA VAL A 309 -15.92 2.98 -4.87
C VAL A 309 -14.66 3.73 -5.32
N VAL A 310 -14.29 4.79 -4.60
CA VAL A 310 -13.05 5.52 -4.88
C VAL A 310 -11.92 4.83 -4.12
N ARG A 311 -10.97 4.27 -4.86
CA ARG A 311 -9.79 3.56 -4.33
C ARG A 311 -8.55 4.45 -4.32
N ALA A 312 -8.41 5.27 -5.36
CA ALA A 312 -7.28 6.15 -5.55
C ALA A 312 -7.77 7.55 -5.91
N LEU A 313 -7.06 8.56 -5.41
CA LEU A 313 -7.34 9.97 -5.66
C LEU A 313 -6.02 10.73 -5.74
N CYS A 314 -5.89 11.62 -6.71
CA CYS A 314 -4.74 12.51 -6.85
C CYS A 314 -5.18 13.92 -7.22
N ALA A 315 -4.59 14.93 -6.61
CA ALA A 315 -4.76 16.32 -7.01
C ALA A 315 -4.08 16.57 -8.37
N CYS A 316 -4.80 17.25 -9.26
CA CYS A 316 -4.30 17.80 -10.51
C CYS A 316 -4.19 19.33 -10.37
N SER A 317 -3.88 20.03 -11.47
CA SER A 317 -3.77 21.49 -11.45
C SER A 317 -5.10 22.18 -11.08
N GLY A 318 -5.06 23.10 -10.12
CA GLY A 318 -6.20 23.92 -9.74
C GLY A 318 -7.29 23.14 -9.01
N ALA A 319 -8.54 23.23 -9.49
CA ALA A 319 -9.70 22.56 -8.89
C ALA A 319 -9.98 21.17 -9.50
N LEU A 320 -8.97 20.52 -10.10
CA LEU A 320 -9.13 19.21 -10.74
C LEU A 320 -8.61 18.09 -9.83
N VAL A 321 -9.33 16.97 -9.79
CA VAL A 321 -8.87 15.72 -9.16
C VAL A 321 -9.03 14.55 -10.10
N ALA A 322 -8.02 13.68 -10.14
CA ALA A 322 -8.13 12.36 -10.74
C ALA A 322 -8.61 11.36 -9.69
N ALA A 323 -9.62 10.56 -10.02
CA ALA A 323 -10.14 9.51 -9.15
C ALA A 323 -10.37 8.23 -9.95
N ALA A 324 -10.14 7.08 -9.29
CA ALA A 324 -10.33 5.77 -9.89
C ALA A 324 -10.75 4.73 -8.85
N GLY A 325 -11.32 3.63 -9.33
CA GLY A 325 -12.01 2.65 -8.51
C GLY A 325 -12.08 1.24 -9.11
N ASN A 326 -13.12 0.51 -8.72
CA ASN A 326 -13.30 -0.91 -9.09
C ASN A 326 -13.74 -1.12 -10.55
N ASP A 327 -14.08 -0.07 -11.29
CA ASP A 327 -14.55 -0.18 -12.69
C ASP A 327 -13.43 -0.02 -13.73
N GLY A 328 -12.18 0.14 -13.28
CA GLY A 328 -11.05 0.27 -14.21
C GLY A 328 -11.03 1.60 -14.99
N VAL A 329 -11.83 2.59 -14.58
CA VAL A 329 -11.91 3.91 -15.21
C VAL A 329 -11.22 4.96 -14.37
N VAL A 330 -10.32 5.72 -15.00
CA VAL A 330 -9.77 6.94 -14.42
C VAL A 330 -10.64 8.12 -14.86
N ARG A 331 -11.12 8.91 -13.90
CA ARG A 331 -11.97 10.09 -14.16
C ARG A 331 -11.31 11.36 -13.62
N LEU A 332 -11.36 12.42 -14.41
CA LEU A 332 -11.05 13.78 -13.95
C LEU A 332 -12.34 14.48 -13.53
N TRP A 333 -12.32 15.06 -12.34
CA TRP A 333 -13.43 15.79 -11.76
C TRP A 333 -13.03 17.24 -11.53
N ASP A 334 -13.90 18.15 -11.96
CA ASP A 334 -13.87 19.54 -11.51
C ASP A 334 -14.58 19.62 -10.16
N THR A 335 -13.82 19.91 -9.11
CA THR A 335 -14.31 19.93 -7.73
C THR A 335 -15.16 21.16 -7.43
N ALA A 336 -14.94 22.26 -8.15
CA ALA A 336 -15.74 23.48 -8.01
C ALA A 336 -17.13 23.29 -8.65
N ALA A 337 -17.17 22.75 -9.87
CA ALA A 337 -18.40 22.46 -10.59
C ALA A 337 -19.12 21.20 -10.06
N GLY A 338 -18.37 20.24 -9.50
CA GLY A 338 -18.91 18.99 -8.98
C GLY A 338 -19.26 17.96 -10.05
N GLN A 339 -18.55 17.97 -11.17
CA GLN A 339 -18.85 17.11 -12.33
C GLN A 339 -17.59 16.51 -12.94
N ALA A 340 -17.75 15.34 -13.57
CA ALA A 340 -16.67 14.72 -14.33
C ALA A 340 -16.45 15.50 -15.63
N VAL A 341 -15.20 15.86 -15.90
CA VAL A 341 -14.82 16.59 -17.12
C VAL A 341 -14.14 15.69 -18.16
N ALA A 342 -13.57 14.56 -17.72
CA ALA A 342 -13.00 13.55 -18.60
C ALA A 342 -13.06 12.17 -17.95
N GLU A 343 -13.12 11.12 -18.77
CA GLU A 343 -12.95 9.75 -18.32
C GLU A 343 -12.17 8.91 -19.33
N ARG A 344 -11.44 7.91 -18.83
CA ARG A 344 -10.68 6.97 -19.64
C ARG A 344 -10.74 5.59 -19.00
N GLN A 345 -11.30 4.62 -19.72
CA GLN A 345 -11.15 3.20 -19.38
C GLN A 345 -9.67 2.82 -19.61
N VAL A 346 -9.01 2.33 -18.57
CA VAL A 346 -7.62 1.88 -18.66
C VAL A 346 -7.51 0.36 -18.54
N ALA A 347 -8.33 -0.26 -17.68
CA ALA A 347 -8.33 -1.70 -17.46
C ALA A 347 -9.74 -2.23 -17.24
N GLU A 348 -9.94 -3.53 -17.27
CA GLU A 348 -11.20 -4.18 -16.83
C GLU A 348 -11.15 -4.57 -15.33
N SER A 349 -10.00 -4.33 -14.69
CA SER A 349 -9.72 -4.65 -13.30
C SER A 349 -9.71 -3.39 -12.41
N TYR A 350 -9.50 -3.56 -11.11
CA TYR A 350 -9.57 -2.43 -10.17
C TYR A 350 -8.36 -1.53 -10.34
N VAL A 351 -8.56 -0.21 -10.37
CA VAL A 351 -7.47 0.76 -10.25
C VAL A 351 -7.30 1.08 -8.77
N LEU A 352 -6.14 0.74 -8.23
CA LEU A 352 -5.84 0.77 -6.80
C LEU A 352 -4.94 1.94 -6.41
N ALA A 353 -4.14 2.46 -7.35
CA ALA A 353 -3.21 3.55 -7.11
C ALA A 353 -3.24 4.59 -8.23
N LEU A 354 -3.08 5.86 -7.86
CA LEU A 354 -2.87 6.98 -8.77
C LEU A 354 -1.71 7.82 -8.25
N SER A 355 -0.84 8.27 -9.16
CA SER A 355 0.19 9.26 -8.85
C SER A 355 0.29 10.26 -9.99
N ARG A 356 0.49 11.54 -9.66
CA ARG A 356 0.76 12.60 -10.63
C ARG A 356 2.23 13.01 -10.56
N ARG A 357 2.83 13.21 -11.72
CA ARG A 357 4.11 13.89 -11.89
C ARG A 357 3.88 15.39 -11.98
N GLU A 358 4.81 16.20 -11.47
CA GLU A 358 4.70 17.67 -11.49
C GLU A 358 4.33 18.24 -12.86
N THR A 359 4.82 17.59 -13.93
CA THR A 359 4.59 17.93 -15.34
C THR A 359 3.17 17.68 -15.87
N GLY A 360 2.29 17.04 -15.11
CA GLY A 360 0.90 16.70 -15.52
C GLY A 360 0.71 15.27 -16.04
N GLU A 361 1.77 14.45 -16.03
CA GLU A 361 1.64 13.03 -16.32
C GLU A 361 1.02 12.28 -15.13
N LEU A 362 0.14 11.32 -15.41
CA LEU A 362 -0.54 10.49 -14.42
C LEU A 362 -0.16 9.03 -14.62
N ALA A 363 0.09 8.31 -13.53
CA ALA A 363 0.24 6.87 -13.52
C ALA A 363 -0.94 6.24 -12.78
N ALA A 364 -1.51 5.18 -13.34
CA ALA A 364 -2.60 4.40 -12.76
C ALA A 364 -2.18 2.94 -12.63
N GLY A 365 -2.26 2.39 -11.42
CA GLY A 365 -1.86 1.03 -11.10
C GLY A 365 -3.07 0.16 -10.79
N THR A 366 -3.08 -1.05 -11.33
CA THR A 366 -4.25 -1.94 -11.29
C THR A 366 -4.03 -3.20 -10.48
N SER A 367 -5.13 -3.87 -10.12
CA SER A 367 -5.09 -5.15 -9.41
C SER A 367 -4.57 -6.31 -10.26
N ASP A 368 -4.61 -6.20 -11.60
CA ASP A 368 -4.02 -7.21 -12.50
C ASP A 368 -2.51 -6.99 -12.75
N GLY A 369 -1.91 -5.99 -12.11
CA GLY A 369 -0.48 -5.70 -12.23
C GLY A 369 -0.10 -4.91 -13.47
N GLN A 370 -1.04 -4.19 -14.08
CA GLN A 370 -0.72 -3.21 -15.12
C GLN A 370 -0.51 -1.82 -14.52
N VAL A 371 0.43 -1.09 -15.12
CA VAL A 371 0.61 0.34 -14.87
C VAL A 371 0.37 1.08 -16.17
N PHE A 372 -0.60 1.99 -16.15
CA PHE A 372 -0.96 2.84 -17.28
C PHE A 372 -0.41 4.24 -17.08
N ILE A 373 0.18 4.78 -18.14
CA ILE A 373 0.64 6.16 -18.19
C ILE A 373 -0.34 6.97 -19.00
N LEU A 374 -0.87 8.01 -18.37
CA LEU A 374 -1.86 8.92 -18.92
C LEU A 374 -1.30 10.33 -18.96
N ALA A 375 -1.70 11.11 -19.97
CA ALA A 375 -1.52 12.56 -19.96
C ALA A 375 -2.87 13.23 -19.78
N HIS A 376 -2.91 14.26 -18.93
CA HIS A 376 -4.04 15.17 -18.86
C HIS A 376 -3.68 16.54 -19.42
N GLU A 377 -4.46 17.00 -20.40
CA GLU A 377 -4.34 18.32 -21.02
C GLU A 377 -5.69 19.03 -20.81
N GLY A 378 -5.75 19.91 -19.81
CA GLY A 378 -7.01 20.52 -19.37
C GLY A 378 -8.04 19.46 -18.96
N THR A 379 -9.09 19.32 -19.77
CA THR A 379 -10.20 18.37 -19.56
C THR A 379 -10.11 17.11 -20.42
N SER A 380 -8.95 16.81 -21.01
CA SER A 380 -8.75 15.60 -21.82
C SER A 380 -7.86 14.59 -21.10
N LEU A 381 -8.20 13.30 -21.18
CA LEU A 381 -7.37 12.19 -20.71
C LEU A 381 -6.97 11.29 -21.89
N SER A 382 -5.66 11.15 -22.13
CA SER A 382 -5.12 10.25 -23.16
C SER A 382 -4.16 9.23 -22.56
N GLN A 383 -4.20 7.98 -23.03
CA GLN A 383 -3.24 6.95 -22.66
C GLN A 383 -2.00 7.07 -23.54
N LYS A 384 -0.83 7.15 -22.92
CA LYS A 384 0.47 7.28 -23.59
C LYS A 384 1.21 5.95 -23.67
N GLY A 385 1.03 5.08 -22.68
CA GLY A 385 1.65 3.76 -22.66
C GLY A 385 1.18 2.92 -21.47
N SER A 386 1.65 1.69 -21.42
CA SER A 386 1.47 0.81 -20.26
C SER A 386 2.60 -0.22 -20.18
N PHE A 387 2.81 -0.77 -19.00
CA PHE A 387 3.73 -1.88 -18.75
C PHE A 387 3.18 -2.79 -17.64
N GLN A 388 3.68 -4.03 -17.60
CA GLN A 388 3.23 -5.06 -16.68
C GLN A 388 4.25 -5.26 -15.55
N VAL A 389 3.74 -5.40 -14.33
CA VAL A 389 4.50 -5.79 -13.12
C VAL A 389 4.09 -7.19 -12.65
N CYS A 390 4.77 -7.70 -11.62
CA CYS A 390 4.65 -9.07 -11.14
C CYS A 390 3.49 -9.35 -10.17
N ALA A 391 2.70 -8.34 -9.76
CA ALA A 391 1.55 -8.49 -8.87
C ALA A 391 0.63 -7.25 -8.90
N GLU A 392 -0.44 -7.26 -8.08
CA GLU A 392 -1.31 -6.12 -7.81
C GLU A 392 -0.49 -4.85 -7.49
N VAL A 393 -0.85 -3.71 -8.09
CA VAL A 393 -0.19 -2.43 -7.80
C VAL A 393 -0.97 -1.69 -6.71
N TYR A 394 -0.40 -1.56 -5.52
CA TYR A 394 -1.05 -0.88 -4.40
C TYR A 394 -0.61 0.56 -4.18
N GLY A 395 0.57 0.95 -4.66
CA GLY A 395 1.09 2.30 -4.53
C GLY A 395 1.96 2.70 -5.72
N LEU A 396 1.95 4.00 -6.01
CA LEU A 396 2.73 4.62 -7.08
C LEU A 396 3.34 5.93 -6.56
N GLY A 397 4.57 6.23 -6.99
CA GLY A 397 5.22 7.50 -6.67
C GLY A 397 6.20 7.92 -7.75
N PHE A 398 5.95 9.06 -8.40
CA PHE A 398 6.93 9.65 -9.31
C PHE A 398 8.09 10.27 -8.54
N LEU A 399 9.31 9.96 -8.99
CA LEU A 399 10.53 10.60 -8.53
C LEU A 399 10.75 11.92 -9.28
N SER A 400 11.53 12.83 -8.67
CA SER A 400 11.88 14.12 -9.27
C SER A 400 12.67 13.99 -10.58
N ASN A 401 13.38 12.89 -10.77
CA ASN A 401 14.10 12.59 -12.01
C ASN A 401 13.20 12.05 -13.14
N GLY A 402 11.90 11.85 -12.88
CA GLY A 402 10.92 11.31 -13.83
C GLY A 402 10.74 9.79 -13.78
N ASP A 403 11.50 9.08 -12.95
CA ASP A 403 11.31 7.64 -12.73
C ASP A 403 10.05 7.38 -11.89
N LEU A 404 9.55 6.16 -11.93
CA LEU A 404 8.33 5.76 -11.26
C LEU A 404 8.60 4.59 -10.31
N ALA A 405 8.31 4.79 -9.03
CA ALA A 405 8.31 3.72 -8.03
C ALA A 405 6.93 3.05 -7.96
N VAL A 406 6.92 1.73 -7.89
CA VAL A 406 5.71 0.90 -7.89
C VAL A 406 5.77 -0.07 -6.71
N ALA A 407 4.75 -0.04 -5.86
CA ALA A 407 4.55 -0.97 -4.75
C ALA A 407 3.63 -2.12 -5.15
N CYS A 408 4.11 -3.36 -5.00
CA CYS A 408 3.46 -4.55 -5.51
C CYS A 408 3.02 -5.53 -4.39
N GLY A 409 1.97 -6.31 -4.67
CA GLY A 409 1.45 -7.34 -3.77
C GLY A 409 2.38 -8.55 -3.56
N ASP A 410 3.36 -8.80 -4.42
CA ASP A 410 4.36 -9.87 -4.24
C ASP A 410 5.47 -9.51 -3.25
N GLY A 411 5.36 -8.35 -2.60
CA GLY A 411 6.37 -7.82 -1.68
C GLY A 411 7.51 -7.09 -2.37
N SER A 412 7.41 -6.84 -3.68
CA SER A 412 8.39 -6.04 -4.41
C SER A 412 8.05 -4.54 -4.39
N CYS A 413 9.09 -3.71 -4.33
CA CYS A 413 9.04 -2.32 -4.75
C CYS A 413 9.97 -2.16 -5.96
N SER A 414 9.39 -1.88 -7.12
CA SER A 414 10.12 -1.76 -8.39
C SER A 414 10.25 -0.31 -8.83
N ILE A 415 11.43 0.05 -9.36
CA ILE A 415 11.71 1.37 -9.91
C ILE A 415 11.79 1.26 -11.42
N TRP A 416 11.07 2.14 -12.10
CA TRP A 416 10.93 2.17 -13.55
C TRP A 416 11.48 3.48 -14.10
N THR A 417 12.38 3.38 -15.08
CA THR A 417 13.06 4.52 -15.71
C THR A 417 12.79 4.56 -17.20
N ARG A 418 12.76 5.77 -17.76
CA ARG A 418 12.81 5.98 -19.22
C ARG A 418 14.23 6.19 -19.75
N SER A 419 15.19 6.44 -18.84
CA SER A 419 16.60 6.65 -19.19
C SER A 419 17.30 5.30 -19.34
N PRO A 420 17.87 5.01 -20.52
CA PRO A 420 18.65 3.78 -20.73
C PRO A 420 19.85 3.64 -19.80
N ALA A 421 20.49 4.74 -19.37
CA ALA A 421 21.64 4.70 -18.46
C ALA A 421 21.29 4.24 -17.04
N ARG A 422 20.02 4.39 -16.62
CA ARG A 422 19.55 3.90 -15.32
C ARG A 422 18.85 2.54 -15.42
N ALA A 423 18.72 1.98 -16.62
CA ALA A 423 18.04 0.72 -16.82
C ALA A 423 18.86 -0.43 -16.22
N ALA A 424 18.17 -1.41 -15.62
CA ALA A 424 18.80 -2.61 -15.11
C ALA A 424 19.47 -3.41 -16.25
N PRO A 425 20.49 -4.24 -15.92
CA PRO A 425 21.07 -5.16 -16.87
C PRO A 425 19.99 -5.99 -17.58
N GLN A 426 20.20 -6.27 -18.87
CA GLN A 426 19.20 -6.94 -19.72
C GLN A 426 18.68 -8.24 -19.11
N VAL A 427 19.56 -9.06 -18.52
CA VAL A 427 19.20 -10.33 -17.87
C VAL A 427 18.18 -10.13 -16.73
N VAL A 428 18.34 -9.08 -15.93
CA VAL A 428 17.41 -8.76 -14.82
C VAL A 428 16.05 -8.33 -15.38
N ARG A 429 16.04 -7.56 -16.46
CA ARG A 429 14.81 -7.11 -17.13
C ARG A 429 14.05 -8.26 -17.78
N GLU A 430 14.77 -9.21 -18.39
CA GLU A 430 14.18 -10.39 -19.02
C GLU A 430 13.60 -11.35 -17.98
N ASP A 431 14.30 -11.59 -16.86
CA ASP A 431 13.78 -12.40 -15.74
C ASP A 431 12.49 -11.78 -15.16
N PHE A 432 12.52 -10.48 -14.86
CA PHE A 432 11.35 -9.77 -14.36
C PHE A 432 10.20 -9.84 -15.38
N GLY A 433 10.50 -9.61 -16.66
CA GLY A 433 9.53 -9.70 -17.75
C GLY A 433 8.90 -11.08 -17.86
N ALA A 434 9.67 -12.15 -17.68
CA ALA A 434 9.16 -13.52 -17.68
C ALA A 434 8.22 -13.78 -16.49
N ARG A 435 8.56 -13.30 -15.28
CA ARG A 435 7.69 -13.39 -14.10
C ARG A 435 6.39 -12.60 -14.29
N ALA A 436 6.48 -11.38 -14.80
CA ALA A 436 5.32 -10.52 -15.10
C ALA A 436 4.40 -11.15 -16.18
N ALA A 437 4.99 -11.74 -17.22
CA ALA A 437 4.24 -12.43 -18.27
C ALA A 437 3.55 -13.71 -17.75
N ALA A 438 4.19 -14.45 -16.85
CA ALA A 438 3.60 -15.63 -16.22
C ALA A 438 2.34 -15.25 -15.41
N LEU A 439 2.39 -14.15 -14.65
CA LEU A 439 1.20 -13.63 -13.96
C LEU A 439 0.08 -13.32 -14.97
N ALA A 440 0.38 -12.56 -16.03
CA ALA A 440 -0.61 -12.18 -17.04
C ALA A 440 -1.26 -13.41 -17.70
N ALA A 441 -0.48 -14.46 -17.98
CA ALA A 441 -0.97 -15.70 -18.57
C ALA A 441 -1.92 -16.47 -17.63
N THR A 442 -1.67 -16.47 -16.32
CA THR A 442 -2.57 -17.12 -15.34
C THR A 442 -3.91 -16.39 -15.18
N ARG A 443 -4.00 -15.13 -15.62
CA ARG A 443 -5.19 -14.26 -15.45
C ARG A 443 -5.98 -14.01 -16.75
N ALA A 444 -5.58 -14.60 -17.89
CA ALA A 444 -6.34 -14.50 -19.14
C ALA A 444 -7.75 -15.15 -19.01
N PRO A 445 -8.80 -14.58 -19.64
CA PRO A 445 -10.17 -14.77 -19.18
C PRO A 445 -10.75 -16.15 -19.50
N ALA A 446 -11.41 -16.74 -18.51
CA ALA A 446 -12.48 -17.72 -18.75
C ALA A 446 -13.71 -16.99 -19.34
N MET A 447 -14.25 -17.55 -20.43
CA MET A 447 -15.53 -17.35 -21.15
C MET A 447 -16.51 -16.23 -20.71
N PRO A 448 -17.23 -15.59 -21.66
CA PRO A 448 -18.10 -14.44 -21.39
C PRO A 448 -19.28 -14.80 -20.49
N MET A 449 -19.46 -14.02 -19.42
CA MET A 449 -20.59 -14.11 -18.51
C MET A 449 -21.84 -13.48 -19.15
N PRO A 450 -23.01 -14.16 -19.14
CA PRO A 450 -24.26 -13.58 -19.60
C PRO A 450 -24.89 -12.73 -18.49
N GLY A 451 -25.43 -11.57 -18.89
CA GLY A 451 -26.55 -10.92 -18.19
C GLY A 451 -26.18 -9.81 -17.21
N GLN A 452 -26.39 -8.57 -17.64
CA GLN A 452 -26.55 -7.41 -16.77
C GLN A 452 -27.73 -7.62 -15.81
N GLY A 453 -27.46 -7.54 -14.51
CA GLY A 453 -28.44 -7.31 -13.45
C GLY A 453 -27.78 -6.40 -12.42
N GLY A 454 -28.22 -5.15 -12.35
CA GLY A 454 -27.65 -4.14 -11.45
C GLY A 454 -27.80 -4.53 -9.98
N GLY A 455 -26.72 -4.38 -9.22
CA GLY A 455 -26.68 -4.56 -7.78
C GLY A 455 -25.33 -4.09 -7.25
N CYS A 456 -25.38 -3.19 -6.28
CA CYS A 456 -24.25 -2.42 -5.74
C CYS A 456 -23.10 -3.30 -5.23
N SER A 457 -21.92 -3.25 -5.87
CA SER A 457 -20.69 -3.88 -5.35
C SER A 457 -19.88 -2.89 -4.52
N GLY A 458 -20.34 -2.66 -3.29
CA GLY A 458 -19.44 -2.29 -2.20
C GLY A 458 -18.47 -3.45 -1.96
N SER A 459 -17.23 -3.15 -1.57
CA SER A 459 -16.26 -4.18 -1.18
C SER A 459 -16.73 -4.84 0.10
N PHE A 460 -17.28 -6.04 0.02
CA PHE A 460 -17.68 -6.81 1.19
C PHE A 460 -16.52 -7.69 1.68
N ASP A 461 -16.34 -7.83 2.99
CA ASP A 461 -15.26 -8.66 3.55
C ASP A 461 -15.39 -10.14 3.14
N PHE A 462 -16.61 -10.61 2.92
CA PHE A 462 -16.92 -11.96 2.48
C PHE A 462 -18.10 -11.99 1.51
N THR A 463 -18.04 -12.91 0.55
CA THR A 463 -19.13 -13.17 -0.41
C THR A 463 -19.34 -14.68 -0.53
N PHE A 464 -20.57 -15.14 -0.36
CA PHE A 464 -20.94 -16.55 -0.35
C PHE A 464 -21.92 -16.88 -1.50
N PRO A 465 -21.72 -17.97 -2.25
CA PRO A 465 -22.71 -18.44 -3.20
C PRO A 465 -23.91 -19.06 -2.47
N VAL A 466 -25.12 -18.68 -2.84
CA VAL A 466 -26.38 -19.20 -2.26
C VAL A 466 -27.27 -19.74 -3.36
N ASP A 467 -27.59 -21.03 -3.30
CA ASP A 467 -28.45 -21.69 -4.28
C ASP A 467 -29.89 -21.77 -3.76
N PHE A 468 -30.84 -21.17 -4.50
CA PHE A 468 -32.28 -21.33 -4.30
C PHE A 468 -32.87 -22.10 -5.49
N GLY A 469 -32.80 -23.44 -5.42
CA GLY A 469 -33.30 -24.31 -6.49
C GLY A 469 -32.53 -24.14 -7.80
N SER A 470 -33.18 -23.62 -8.85
CA SER A 470 -32.56 -23.36 -10.16
C SER A 470 -31.89 -21.99 -10.28
N GLN A 471 -31.99 -21.13 -9.26
CA GLN A 471 -31.43 -19.78 -9.25
C GLN A 471 -30.24 -19.70 -8.28
N LYS A 472 -29.14 -19.13 -8.76
CA LYS A 472 -27.91 -18.94 -7.98
C LYS A 472 -27.75 -17.47 -7.65
N PHE A 473 -27.48 -17.18 -6.38
CA PHE A 473 -27.33 -15.84 -5.85
C PHE A 473 -25.98 -15.68 -5.15
N SER A 474 -25.60 -14.44 -4.89
CA SER A 474 -24.37 -14.09 -4.18
C SER A 474 -24.72 -13.25 -2.96
N LEU A 475 -24.42 -13.78 -1.77
CA LEU A 475 -24.69 -13.12 -0.49
C LEU A 475 -23.42 -12.45 0.00
N SER A 476 -23.49 -11.14 0.27
CA SER A 476 -22.32 -10.36 0.66
C SER A 476 -22.42 -9.83 2.09
N TRP A 477 -21.31 -9.91 2.83
CA TRP A 477 -21.23 -9.68 4.27
C TRP A 477 -19.95 -8.94 4.68
N ASN A 478 -20.06 -7.98 5.61
CA ASN A 478 -18.91 -7.31 6.25
C ASN A 478 -18.68 -7.84 7.68
N ARG A 479 -17.42 -7.95 8.11
CA ARG A 479 -17.06 -8.34 9.48
C ARG A 479 -17.71 -7.38 10.47
N GLY A 480 -18.56 -7.93 11.34
CA GLY A 480 -19.27 -7.19 12.39
C GLY A 480 -20.72 -6.81 12.05
N GLU A 481 -21.24 -7.11 10.85
CA GLU A 481 -22.67 -6.97 10.56
C GLU A 481 -23.50 -8.11 11.17
N GLU A 482 -24.66 -7.79 11.74
CA GLU A 482 -25.58 -8.79 12.30
C GLU A 482 -26.16 -9.70 11.20
N PRO A 483 -26.10 -11.05 11.36
CA PRO A 483 -26.58 -12.00 10.35
C PRO A 483 -28.03 -11.79 9.90
N LYS A 484 -28.89 -11.31 10.81
CA LYS A 484 -30.30 -11.00 10.50
C LYS A 484 -30.44 -9.81 9.55
N VAL A 485 -29.65 -8.76 9.76
CA VAL A 485 -29.63 -7.56 8.90
C VAL A 485 -29.12 -7.93 7.50
N VAL A 486 -28.13 -8.81 7.44
CA VAL A 486 -27.55 -9.33 6.18
C VAL A 486 -28.57 -10.17 5.41
N ALA A 487 -29.29 -11.05 6.10
CA ALA A 487 -30.34 -11.88 5.51
C ALA A 487 -31.51 -11.03 5.01
N GLU A 488 -32.00 -10.08 5.80
CA GLU A 488 -33.08 -9.17 5.40
C GLU A 488 -32.70 -8.29 4.20
N ARG A 489 -31.45 -7.84 4.14
CA ARG A 489 -30.89 -7.12 2.99
C ARG A 489 -30.84 -8.02 1.76
N PHE A 490 -30.29 -9.22 1.89
CA PHE A 490 -30.17 -10.19 0.80
C PHE A 490 -31.54 -10.59 0.22
N ILE A 491 -32.54 -10.85 1.07
CA ILE A 491 -33.91 -11.17 0.67
C ILE A 491 -34.55 -10.00 -0.10
N ARG A 492 -34.35 -8.77 0.39
CA ARG A 492 -34.89 -7.56 -0.24
C ARG A 492 -34.24 -7.25 -1.59
N GLU A 493 -32.91 -7.37 -1.67
CA GLU A 493 -32.13 -7.10 -2.89
C GLU A 493 -32.43 -8.11 -4.00
N ASN A 494 -32.66 -9.37 -3.65
CA ASN A 494 -32.94 -10.45 -4.61
C ASN A 494 -34.45 -10.72 -4.79
N GLN A 495 -35.32 -9.88 -4.19
CA GLN A 495 -36.79 -10.00 -4.26
C GLN A 495 -37.30 -11.40 -3.86
N LEU A 496 -36.66 -12.01 -2.88
CA LEU A 496 -37.00 -13.34 -2.36
C LEU A 496 -38.12 -13.26 -1.32
N ASP A 497 -38.75 -14.39 -1.04
CA ASP A 497 -39.88 -14.42 -0.11
C ASP A 497 -39.41 -14.25 1.36
N PRO A 498 -39.96 -13.29 2.14
CA PRO A 498 -39.54 -13.02 3.53
C PRO A 498 -39.54 -14.21 4.50
N ARG A 499 -40.31 -15.28 4.21
CA ARG A 499 -40.30 -16.52 5.01
C ARG A 499 -38.94 -17.23 5.00
N HIS A 500 -38.09 -17.01 3.99
CA HIS A 500 -36.76 -17.59 3.90
C HIS A 500 -35.70 -16.82 4.69
N THR A 501 -36.05 -15.72 5.37
CA THR A 501 -35.10 -14.96 6.19
C THR A 501 -34.43 -15.84 7.25
N GLY A 502 -35.17 -16.75 7.88
CA GLY A 502 -34.62 -17.70 8.84
C GLY A 502 -33.59 -18.67 8.23
N ASP A 503 -33.89 -19.18 7.03
CA ASP A 503 -33.02 -20.10 6.29
C ASP A 503 -31.72 -19.41 5.85
N VAL A 504 -31.82 -18.16 5.40
CA VAL A 504 -30.65 -17.34 5.03
C VAL A 504 -29.81 -16.96 6.25
N VAL A 505 -30.43 -16.64 7.39
CA VAL A 505 -29.69 -16.41 8.65
C VAL A 505 -28.94 -17.68 9.08
N ALA A 506 -29.59 -18.84 9.01
CA ALA A 506 -28.96 -20.12 9.34
C ALA A 506 -27.79 -20.42 8.37
N PHE A 507 -27.96 -20.18 7.07
CA PHE A 507 -26.92 -20.31 6.07
C PHE A 507 -25.73 -19.38 6.33
N VAL A 508 -25.98 -18.10 6.64
CA VAL A 508 -24.92 -17.12 6.97
C VAL A 508 -24.16 -17.55 8.23
N MET A 509 -24.85 -18.03 9.25
CA MET A 509 -24.22 -18.56 10.46
C MET A 509 -23.43 -19.87 10.20
N GLN A 510 -23.89 -20.73 9.30
CA GLN A 510 -23.21 -21.97 8.93
C GLN A 510 -21.97 -21.71 8.04
N ALA A 511 -22.05 -20.75 7.11
CA ALA A 511 -20.93 -20.31 6.29
C ALA A 511 -19.84 -19.60 7.13
N MET A 512 -20.24 -18.93 8.21
CA MET A 512 -19.31 -18.43 9.24
C MET A 512 -18.62 -19.56 10.01
N GLN A 513 -19.33 -20.66 10.31
CA GLN A 513 -18.73 -21.84 10.97
C GLN A 513 -17.76 -22.61 10.06
N GLY A 514 -18.00 -22.63 8.74
CA GLY A 514 -17.10 -23.23 7.75
C GLY A 514 -15.85 -22.41 7.38
N SER A 515 -15.82 -21.12 7.74
CA SER A 515 -14.69 -20.19 7.46
C SER A 515 -13.86 -19.81 8.69
N GLN A 516 -14.09 -20.45 9.85
CA GLN A 516 -13.41 -20.17 11.12
C GLN A 516 -12.15 -21.05 11.31
N GLY A 517 -11.03 -20.54 10.80
CA GLY A 517 -9.68 -20.93 11.19
C GLY A 517 -8.90 -19.73 11.76
N ASN A 518 -8.82 -19.67 13.10
CA ASN A 518 -7.90 -18.90 13.97
C ASN A 518 -8.14 -17.39 14.21
N GLY A 519 -8.45 -17.06 15.49
CA GLY A 519 -8.61 -15.70 16.07
C GLY A 519 -7.33 -15.17 16.74
N PRO A 520 -7.37 -14.38 17.85
CA PRO A 520 -8.51 -13.75 18.53
C PRO A 520 -8.35 -12.21 18.80
N SER A 521 -9.44 -11.55 19.22
CA SER A 521 -9.47 -10.21 19.85
C SER A 521 -9.88 -10.32 21.34
N PRO A 522 -9.51 -9.37 22.23
CA PRO A 522 -9.65 -9.51 23.67
C PRO A 522 -10.97 -8.93 24.22
N GLY A 523 -11.60 -9.66 25.16
CA GLY A 523 -12.54 -9.12 26.14
C GLY A 523 -14.01 -9.51 25.97
N TYR A 524 -14.37 -10.65 26.59
CA TYR A 524 -15.73 -11.11 26.92
C TYR A 524 -16.64 -11.65 25.81
N ALA A 525 -16.21 -12.74 25.16
CA ALA A 525 -17.08 -13.87 24.84
C ALA A 525 -16.17 -15.10 24.73
N LYS A 526 -16.48 -16.18 25.43
CA LYS A 526 -15.71 -17.42 25.27
C LYS A 526 -15.93 -17.97 23.85
N ASP A 527 -14.87 -18.43 23.19
CA ASP A 527 -14.89 -18.79 21.75
C ASP A 527 -15.97 -19.81 21.38
N PHE A 528 -16.29 -20.72 22.30
CA PHE A 528 -17.32 -21.74 22.19
C PHE A 528 -18.37 -21.54 23.27
N ASN A 529 -19.65 -21.54 22.89
CA ASN A 529 -20.79 -21.50 23.80
C ASN A 529 -21.79 -22.57 23.36
N PHE A 530 -21.98 -23.61 24.15
CA PHE A 530 -22.86 -24.73 23.83
C PHE A 530 -23.98 -24.87 24.87
N PRO A 531 -25.26 -24.92 24.43
CA PRO A 531 -26.35 -25.29 25.32
C PRO A 531 -26.31 -26.81 25.58
N VAL A 532 -26.32 -27.20 26.84
CA VAL A 532 -26.34 -28.59 27.31
C VAL A 532 -27.53 -28.77 28.24
N GLU A 533 -28.26 -29.87 28.04
CA GLU A 533 -29.35 -30.28 28.93
C GLU A 533 -28.77 -31.25 29.97
N VAL A 534 -28.74 -30.85 31.24
CA VAL A 534 -28.27 -31.71 32.33
C VAL A 534 -29.38 -32.69 32.75
N ALA A 535 -29.01 -33.78 33.43
CA ALA A 535 -29.90 -34.91 33.74
C ALA A 535 -31.17 -34.52 34.54
N ASP A 536 -31.16 -33.37 35.21
CA ASP A 536 -32.32 -32.82 35.93
C ASP A 536 -33.26 -31.97 35.05
N GLY A 537 -33.02 -31.93 33.74
CA GLY A 537 -33.85 -31.24 32.73
C GLY A 537 -33.54 -29.75 32.56
N ARG A 538 -32.54 -29.21 33.27
CA ARG A 538 -32.11 -27.81 33.07
C ARG A 538 -31.27 -27.67 31.80
N ARG A 539 -31.56 -26.62 31.02
CA ARG A 539 -30.72 -26.20 29.89
C ARG A 539 -29.75 -25.13 30.35
N LEU A 540 -28.46 -25.47 30.34
CA LEU A 540 -27.36 -24.63 30.79
C LEU A 540 -26.40 -24.39 29.63
N THR A 541 -25.62 -23.32 29.68
CA THR A 541 -24.64 -23.02 28.62
C THR A 541 -23.24 -23.25 29.15
N ILE A 542 -22.51 -24.20 28.57
CA ILE A 542 -21.08 -24.39 28.82
C ILE A 542 -20.27 -23.63 27.80
N SER A 543 -19.25 -22.93 28.28
CA SER A 543 -18.50 -21.98 27.49
C SER A 543 -16.99 -22.10 27.73
N TRP A 544 -16.18 -22.08 26.67
CA TRP A 544 -14.70 -22.20 26.73
C TRP A 544 -14.01 -21.56 25.52
N ASN A 545 -12.71 -21.31 25.62
CA ASN A 545 -11.86 -20.81 24.52
C ASN A 545 -11.13 -21.95 23.82
N ARG A 546 -10.68 -21.70 22.59
CA ARG A 546 -9.87 -22.66 21.84
C ARG A 546 -8.53 -22.86 22.56
N GLY A 547 -8.27 -24.09 23.00
CA GLY A 547 -7.05 -24.46 23.74
C GLY A 547 -7.22 -24.54 25.26
N ASP A 548 -8.39 -24.19 25.80
CA ASP A 548 -8.69 -24.40 27.22
C ASP A 548 -8.68 -25.89 27.57
N ASN A 549 -8.18 -26.23 28.76
CA ASN A 549 -8.18 -27.62 29.23
C ASN A 549 -9.63 -28.10 29.46
N PRO A 550 -10.12 -29.12 28.72
CA PRO A 550 -11.49 -29.60 28.83
C PRO A 550 -11.90 -30.05 30.24
N GLN A 551 -10.96 -30.58 31.03
CA GLN A 551 -11.20 -31.02 32.40
C GLN A 551 -11.43 -29.83 33.35
N GLN A 552 -10.70 -28.74 33.12
CA GLN A 552 -10.84 -27.52 33.92
C GLN A 552 -12.14 -26.78 33.56
N VAL A 553 -12.49 -26.75 32.28
CA VAL A 553 -13.77 -26.20 31.79
C VAL A 553 -14.95 -26.95 32.41
N ALA A 554 -14.90 -28.29 32.44
CA ALA A 554 -15.94 -29.11 33.06
C ALA A 554 -16.06 -28.84 34.57
N LEU A 555 -14.93 -28.68 35.27
CA LEU A 555 -14.91 -28.40 36.70
C LEU A 555 -15.46 -27.00 37.03
N ASP A 556 -15.09 -25.99 36.25
CA ASP A 556 -15.55 -24.61 36.43
C ASP A 556 -17.06 -24.50 36.12
N PHE A 557 -17.53 -25.20 35.08
CA PHE A 557 -18.95 -25.32 34.76
C PHE A 557 -19.76 -25.99 35.90
N ALA A 558 -19.25 -27.08 36.47
CA ALA A 558 -19.89 -27.77 37.59
C ALA A 558 -19.95 -26.89 38.86
N LYS A 559 -18.88 -26.15 39.15
CA LYS A 559 -18.84 -25.18 40.25
C LYS A 559 -19.82 -24.02 40.04
N GLN A 560 -19.95 -23.54 38.82
CA GLN A 560 -20.79 -22.39 38.48
C GLN A 560 -22.29 -22.70 38.56
N HIS A 561 -22.71 -23.93 38.23
CA HIS A 561 -24.13 -24.23 38.04
C HIS A 561 -24.78 -25.14 39.09
N GLY A 562 -24.01 -25.76 40.00
CA GLY A 562 -24.51 -26.48 41.17
C GLY A 562 -25.37 -27.73 40.84
N GLY A 563 -25.08 -28.86 41.49
CA GLY A 563 -25.84 -30.11 41.28
C GLY A 563 -25.34 -30.99 40.13
N ILE A 564 -24.19 -30.66 39.53
CA ILE A 564 -23.46 -31.53 38.59
C ILE A 564 -22.51 -32.42 39.42
N GLY A 565 -22.70 -33.73 39.37
CA GLY A 565 -21.95 -34.68 40.18
C GLY A 565 -20.54 -34.94 39.64
N ALA A 566 -19.60 -35.33 40.51
CA ALA A 566 -18.23 -35.66 40.09
C ALA A 566 -18.15 -36.79 39.04
N ALA A 567 -19.19 -37.63 38.97
CA ALA A 567 -19.32 -38.70 37.98
C ALA A 567 -19.63 -38.19 36.56
N GLU A 568 -20.16 -36.96 36.41
CA GLU A 568 -20.56 -36.38 35.12
C GLU A 568 -19.45 -35.50 34.51
N LEU A 569 -18.41 -35.16 35.30
CA LEU A 569 -17.28 -34.35 34.85
C LEU A 569 -16.49 -34.96 33.68
N PRO A 570 -16.21 -36.29 33.64
CA PRO A 570 -15.50 -36.89 32.51
C PRO A 570 -16.29 -36.78 31.21
N ASP A 571 -17.61 -36.91 31.26
CA ASP A 571 -18.47 -36.82 30.08
C ASP A 571 -18.56 -35.39 29.55
N ILE A 572 -18.61 -34.40 30.45
CA ILE A 572 -18.57 -32.97 30.09
C ILE A 572 -17.20 -32.60 29.49
N ALA A 573 -16.10 -33.10 30.06
CA ALA A 573 -14.75 -32.87 29.52
C ALA A 573 -14.57 -33.51 28.13
N ASN A 574 -15.06 -34.74 27.95
CA ASN A 574 -15.06 -35.41 26.65
C ASN A 574 -15.91 -34.66 25.62
N PHE A 575 -17.07 -34.14 26.03
CA PHE A 575 -17.91 -33.29 25.19
C PHE A 575 -17.17 -32.02 24.73
N VAL A 576 -16.53 -31.30 25.65
CA VAL A 576 -15.72 -30.10 25.35
C VAL A 576 -14.57 -30.45 24.40
N GLN A 577 -13.91 -31.59 24.60
CA GLN A 577 -12.81 -32.05 23.75
C GLN A 577 -13.28 -32.40 22.32
N GLN A 578 -14.42 -33.07 22.18
CA GLN A 578 -15.01 -33.40 20.88
C GLN A 578 -15.52 -32.14 20.17
N ALA A 579 -16.20 -31.25 20.89
CA ALA A 579 -16.74 -30.01 20.35
C ALA A 579 -15.65 -29.00 19.95
N SER A 580 -14.45 -29.09 20.54
CA SER A 580 -13.29 -28.27 20.16
C SER A 580 -12.64 -28.67 18.84
N GLY A 581 -13.15 -29.70 18.15
CA GLY A 581 -12.69 -30.11 16.81
C GLY A 581 -11.51 -31.10 16.80
N SER A 582 -11.16 -31.67 17.95
CA SER A 582 -10.32 -32.87 18.02
C SER A 582 -11.24 -34.09 18.00
N GLY A 583 -11.28 -34.80 16.87
CA GLY A 583 -11.85 -36.16 16.82
C GLY A 583 -11.21 -37.07 17.88
N PRO A 584 -11.78 -38.24 18.19
CA PRO A 584 -11.20 -39.14 19.18
C PRO A 584 -9.79 -39.48 18.71
N ALA A 585 -8.78 -39.04 19.45
CA ALA A 585 -7.41 -39.45 19.19
C ALA A 585 -7.33 -40.95 19.48
N SER A 586 -7.39 -41.76 18.42
CA SER A 586 -6.75 -43.06 18.45
C SER A 586 -5.27 -42.82 18.72
N PHE A 587 -4.77 -43.45 19.79
CA PHE A 587 -3.40 -43.35 20.25
C PHE A 587 -2.41 -43.63 19.11
N GLN A 588 -1.76 -42.58 18.60
CA GLN A 588 -0.44 -42.67 18.01
C GLN A 588 0.51 -41.94 18.94
N GLN A 589 1.29 -42.74 19.68
CA GLN A 589 2.46 -42.28 20.40
C GLN A 589 3.45 -41.69 19.39
N ALA A 590 3.56 -40.36 19.36
CA ALA A 590 4.81 -39.71 18.97
C ALA A 590 5.85 -39.99 20.08
N PRO A 591 7.15 -40.12 19.75
CA PRO A 591 8.16 -40.56 20.70
C PRO A 591 8.21 -39.60 21.89
N ALA A 592 8.09 -40.17 23.10
CA ALA A 592 8.14 -39.43 24.34
C ALA A 592 9.43 -38.60 24.41
N ALA A 593 9.29 -37.30 24.72
CA ALA A 593 10.36 -36.59 25.40
C ALA A 593 10.76 -37.43 26.62
N PRO A 594 12.07 -37.61 26.91
CA PRO A 594 12.50 -38.57 27.92
C PRO A 594 11.80 -38.27 29.24
N ALA A 595 11.00 -39.24 29.70
CA ALA A 595 10.35 -39.15 31.00
C ALA A 595 11.43 -38.85 32.03
N VAL A 596 11.25 -37.79 32.82
CA VAL A 596 12.17 -37.43 33.90
C VAL A 596 12.20 -38.63 34.85
N THR A 597 13.28 -39.38 34.79
CA THR A 597 13.40 -40.62 35.59
C THR A 597 13.42 -40.26 37.07
N PRO A 598 13.02 -41.17 37.98
CA PRO A 598 13.10 -40.93 39.43
C PRO A 598 14.50 -40.48 39.89
N ALA A 599 15.56 -40.87 39.18
CA ALA A 599 16.92 -40.41 39.43
C ALA A 599 17.14 -38.93 39.04
N MET A 600 16.61 -38.50 37.88
CA MET A 600 16.64 -37.10 37.44
C MET A 600 15.77 -36.21 38.31
N GLN A 601 14.61 -36.72 38.76
CA GLN A 601 13.74 -36.06 39.72
C GLN A 601 14.49 -35.78 41.02
N GLN A 602 15.21 -36.78 41.55
CA GLN A 602 16.01 -36.59 42.75
C GLN A 602 17.15 -35.57 42.54
N GLN A 603 17.82 -35.58 41.38
CA GLN A 603 18.86 -34.58 41.07
C GLN A 603 18.31 -33.14 41.01
N LEU A 604 17.09 -32.95 40.48
CA LEU A 604 16.45 -31.64 40.44
C LEU A 604 16.02 -31.17 41.85
N VAL A 605 15.53 -32.09 42.68
CA VAL A 605 15.22 -31.81 44.09
C VAL A 605 16.49 -31.42 44.84
N ASP A 606 17.58 -32.15 44.66
CA ASP A 606 18.89 -31.88 45.27
C ASP A 606 19.43 -30.51 44.82
N GLN A 607 19.22 -30.12 43.54
CA GLN A 607 19.57 -28.79 43.06
C GLN A 607 18.77 -27.68 43.74
N VAL A 608 17.44 -27.81 43.85
CA VAL A 608 16.61 -26.77 44.48
C VAL A 608 16.84 -26.72 46.00
N THR A 609 17.07 -27.86 46.66
CA THR A 609 17.45 -27.89 48.08
C THR A 609 18.84 -27.31 48.33
N SER A 610 19.80 -27.49 47.42
CA SER A 610 21.12 -26.85 47.52
C SER A 610 21.06 -25.32 47.47
N MET A 611 19.98 -24.75 46.92
CA MET A 611 19.69 -23.31 46.93
C MET A 611 19.05 -22.82 48.25
N GLY A 612 18.83 -23.71 49.23
CA GLY A 612 18.36 -23.37 50.57
C GLY A 612 16.87 -23.62 50.83
N PHE A 613 16.13 -24.19 49.88
CA PHE A 613 14.72 -24.53 50.05
C PHE A 613 14.53 -25.89 50.74
N PRO A 614 13.53 -26.08 51.63
CA PRO A 614 13.25 -27.38 52.24
C PRO A 614 12.83 -28.45 51.21
N ASP A 615 13.27 -29.70 51.40
CA ASP A 615 13.05 -30.83 50.47
C ASP A 615 11.58 -31.04 50.08
N ALA A 616 10.66 -31.00 51.05
CA ALA A 616 9.24 -31.17 50.80
C ALA A 616 8.65 -30.03 49.93
N MET A 617 9.18 -28.82 50.07
CA MET A 617 8.75 -27.65 49.32
C MET A 617 9.33 -27.66 47.91
N ALA A 618 10.61 -28.05 47.78
CA ALA A 618 11.28 -28.24 46.50
C ALA A 618 10.58 -29.31 45.65
N ARG A 619 10.25 -30.46 46.24
CA ARG A 619 9.50 -31.54 45.57
C ARG A 619 8.12 -31.07 45.12
N SER A 620 7.34 -30.46 46.03
CA SER A 620 6.00 -29.98 45.68
C SER A 620 6.02 -28.91 44.58
N ALA A 621 7.01 -28.00 44.59
CA ALA A 621 7.15 -26.96 43.57
C ALA A 621 7.60 -27.52 42.22
N LEU A 622 8.53 -28.48 42.22
CA LEU A 622 8.97 -29.17 40.99
C LEU A 622 7.83 -30.01 40.40
N GLU A 623 7.09 -30.77 41.23
CA GLU A 623 5.93 -31.55 40.78
C GLU A 623 4.84 -30.64 40.19
N ALA A 624 4.54 -29.53 40.84
CA ALA A 624 3.55 -28.56 40.38
C ALA A 624 3.99 -27.78 39.12
N SER A 625 5.28 -27.82 38.78
CA SER A 625 5.90 -27.20 37.60
C SER A 625 6.34 -28.24 36.55
N ASN A 626 5.86 -29.49 36.65
CA ASN A 626 6.22 -30.58 35.75
C ASN A 626 7.73 -30.80 35.59
N TRP A 627 8.47 -30.68 36.71
CA TRP A 627 9.92 -30.85 36.84
C TRP A 627 10.78 -29.81 36.10
N ASP A 628 10.20 -28.66 35.74
CA ASP A 628 10.94 -27.48 35.26
C ASP A 628 11.50 -26.63 36.43
N ILE A 629 12.82 -26.42 36.45
CA ILE A 629 13.51 -25.81 37.60
C ILE A 629 13.30 -24.29 37.69
N GLU A 630 13.25 -23.58 36.55
CA GLU A 630 13.04 -22.13 36.54
C GLU A 630 11.62 -21.75 37.00
N SER A 631 10.64 -22.52 36.56
CA SER A 631 9.25 -22.39 37.00
C SER A 631 9.08 -22.75 38.48
N ALA A 632 9.77 -23.78 38.96
CA ALA A 632 9.73 -24.16 40.38
C ALA A 632 10.38 -23.11 41.29
N ILE A 633 11.52 -22.53 40.90
CA ILE A 633 12.18 -21.46 41.65
C ILE A 633 11.33 -20.20 41.67
N SER A 634 10.74 -19.81 40.53
CA SER A 634 9.84 -18.66 40.45
C SER A 634 8.64 -18.78 41.39
N ARG A 635 8.14 -20.01 41.60
CA ARG A 635 7.05 -20.29 42.54
C ARG A 635 7.47 -20.34 44.01
N LEU A 636 8.73 -20.65 44.30
CA LEU A 636 9.24 -20.68 45.68
C LEU A 636 9.66 -19.29 46.17
N LEU A 637 10.00 -18.38 45.25
CA LEU A 637 10.34 -16.99 45.54
C LEU A 637 9.12 -16.06 45.64
N GLY A 638 8.00 -16.44 45.03
CA GLY A 638 6.70 -15.75 45.16
C GLY A 638 5.91 -16.29 46.34
#